data_AF-A0A3D5JR95-F1
#
_entry.id   AF-A0A3D5JR95-F1
#
_cell.length_a   1.000
_cell.length_b   1.000
_cell.length_c   1.000
_cell.angle_alpha   90.00
_cell.angle_beta   90.00
_cell.angle_gamma   90.00
#
_symmetry.space_group_name_H-M   'P 1'
#
loop_
_entity.id
_entity.type
_entity.pdbx_description
1 polymer ?
#
loop_
_entity_poly.entity_id
_entity_poly.type
_entity_poly.pdbx_seq_one_letter_code
_entity_poly.pdbx_strand_id
1 'polypeptide(L)'
;MTVSVPRSARPAVLPLALALACASLALPAFGQGLQTSFEPGEPVPLGGTQAVQAGIGNGPRSPYAAKPGVGYTGLHALHYASSGGPGQRRLFDTDLAIEADTTLSWLVLPEIVGTDTVASTYVSLDLLLDDGSRVSASAARDQHGIALGAAAQGDSKTLYPQQWARKAVRLGDVPALRGRRVVAVELQVASAEGAPVSGWIDDVRLDAQPRSAPQRPSDWVLTTRGTQANGTFSRGNNFPATAVPHGFNFWTPVTDAGALNWLYRWNEQNDARNRPQLQALALSHQPSPWMGDRQTFQVMPSASRGVPEADRAKRALAFSRDRELARPYRYEVQFDNGIGAAIAPTDHAALFRFRFPDKGDANLLFDNVDARGGLTLDAASQTLSGYTDTRSGLSNGATRMYVVAAFDRPWRSSGTLSTGRATGYIKFDAGHDRTVNMRIATSLISLEQARHNLALELAADDTLERVAARAQDAWDARLAAFDIGDASDDQKTTLYSSLYRLYLYPNSGHENAGTAAAPDWRYASQASAAEDNTDGSATRSFAPIRDGKVYVNNGFWDTFRTTWPAYALFTKDDAGALVQGFLEQYRAGGWVARWSSPGYADLMVGTSSDVAFADAWLKGIGGFDPEEAYAAALRNATVVPPDRHVGRKGMDRSTFRGYASADVHEGMSWTMEGALNDFGIANMAEALAKRADTPAARERYATEAAYFRHRAGTYATLFDPAAGFFQGRTADGRWRLAAKDYDPRVWGHDYTESNGWTFAFTAAHDGEGLAGLYGGRAQLAAKLDAFFATPETA
;
A
#
# COMPACT_ATOMS: atom_id res chain seq x y z
N MET A 1 -40.06 33.41 68.33
CA MET A 1 -40.47 34.19 67.12
C MET A 1 -41.30 33.27 66.22
N THR A 2 -42.18 33.84 65.40
CA THR A 2 -43.22 33.18 64.56
C THR A 2 -42.64 32.08 63.64
N VAL A 3 -43.13 30.82 63.61
CA VAL A 3 -44.41 30.27 63.06
C VAL A 3 -44.44 30.33 61.52
N SER A 4 -44.78 29.30 60.71
CA SER A 4 -45.39 27.94 60.91
C SER A 4 -44.44 26.79 60.45
N VAL A 5 -44.64 25.46 60.61
CA VAL A 5 -45.77 24.50 60.89
C VAL A 5 -46.46 23.91 59.61
N PRO A 6 -46.72 22.57 59.46
CA PRO A 6 -46.36 21.82 58.24
C PRO A 6 -47.43 20.79 57.72
N ARG A 7 -46.98 19.66 57.09
CA ARG A 7 -47.71 18.42 56.67
C ARG A 7 -48.61 18.51 55.41
N SER A 8 -49.07 17.44 54.74
CA SER A 8 -48.49 16.12 54.32
C SER A 8 -49.58 15.24 53.66
N ALA A 9 -49.40 14.66 52.46
CA ALA A 9 -50.21 13.52 51.96
C ALA A 9 -49.67 12.84 50.67
N ARG A 10 -49.89 11.52 50.58
CA ARG A 10 -50.13 10.69 49.36
C ARG A 10 -51.59 10.15 49.50
N PRO A 11 -52.23 9.41 48.56
CA PRO A 11 -51.75 8.78 47.31
C PRO A 11 -52.75 8.94 46.12
N ALA A 12 -52.68 8.07 45.10
CA ALA A 12 -53.79 7.36 44.41
C ALA A 12 -53.54 7.12 42.90
N VAL A 13 -54.33 6.21 42.31
CA VAL A 13 -54.14 5.56 40.99
C VAL A 13 -55.14 6.10 39.94
N LEU A 14 -54.90 5.77 38.66
CA LEU A 14 -55.79 5.82 37.48
C LEU A 14 -57.31 5.63 37.73
N PRO A 15 -58.22 5.99 36.77
CA PRO A 15 -57.98 6.27 35.35
C PRO A 15 -58.70 7.50 34.74
N LEU A 16 -58.33 7.87 33.51
CA LEU A 16 -59.32 8.08 32.42
C LEU A 16 -58.66 8.00 31.04
N ALA A 17 -59.40 7.55 30.03
CA ALA A 17 -59.00 7.62 28.63
C ALA A 17 -59.83 8.72 27.94
N LEU A 18 -59.18 9.49 27.05
CA LEU A 18 -59.88 10.35 26.09
C LEU A 18 -59.15 10.26 24.75
N ALA A 19 -59.86 9.88 23.69
CA ALA A 19 -59.32 9.88 22.33
C ALA A 19 -59.58 11.23 21.68
N LEU A 20 -58.53 11.89 21.18
CA LEU A 20 -58.64 12.90 20.14
C LEU A 20 -57.82 12.45 18.93
N ALA A 21 -58.51 12.16 17.83
CA ALA A 21 -57.88 12.07 16.52
C ALA A 21 -57.84 13.49 15.92
N CYS A 22 -56.64 14.04 15.77
CA CYS A 22 -56.39 15.24 14.96
C CYS A 22 -55.25 14.97 13.99
N ALA A 23 -55.38 15.51 12.78
CA ALA A 23 -54.59 15.17 11.61
C ALA A 23 -53.07 15.12 11.86
N SER A 24 -52.44 14.06 11.36
CA SER A 24 -51.02 14.06 11.02
C SER A 24 -50.79 15.01 9.84
N LEU A 25 -50.70 16.31 10.12
CA LEU A 25 -50.13 17.26 9.19
C LEU A 25 -48.68 16.86 8.94
N ALA A 26 -48.43 16.26 7.78
CA ALA A 26 -47.09 16.02 7.29
C ALA A 26 -46.43 17.39 7.03
N LEU A 27 -45.71 17.90 8.02
CA LEU A 27 -44.77 18.99 7.82
C LEU A 27 -43.76 18.52 6.75
N PRO A 28 -43.60 19.26 5.64
CA PRO A 28 -42.64 18.88 4.61
C PRO A 28 -41.23 18.88 5.19
N ALA A 29 -40.46 17.84 4.87
CA ALA A 29 -39.14 17.56 5.46
C ALA A 29 -38.01 18.45 4.92
N PHE A 30 -38.25 19.77 4.87
CA PHE A 30 -37.26 20.76 4.46
C PHE A 30 -36.17 20.89 5.54
N GLY A 31 -35.03 20.23 5.32
CA GLY A 31 -33.83 20.41 6.16
C GLY A 31 -32.96 19.17 6.38
N GLN A 32 -33.38 17.97 5.99
CA GLN A 32 -32.50 16.80 5.97
C GLN A 32 -31.79 16.68 4.62
N GLY A 33 -30.50 16.34 4.66
CA GLY A 33 -29.71 16.07 3.45
C GLY A 33 -30.16 14.78 2.75
N LEU A 34 -29.79 14.63 1.48
CA LEU A 34 -29.96 13.38 0.76
C LEU A 34 -28.83 12.42 1.16
N GLN A 35 -29.16 11.22 1.62
CA GLN A 35 -28.23 10.10 1.74
C GLN A 35 -28.95 8.83 1.27
N THR A 36 -28.34 8.06 0.38
CA THR A 36 -28.86 6.76 -0.06
C THR A 36 -27.78 5.85 -0.63
N SER A 37 -27.77 4.61 -0.16
CA SER A 37 -27.10 3.44 -0.75
C SER A 37 -28.13 2.49 -1.39
N PHE A 38 -29.33 3.00 -1.66
CA PHE A 38 -30.45 2.31 -2.29
C PHE A 38 -31.00 1.11 -1.47
N GLU A 39 -30.78 1.10 -0.16
CA GLU A 39 -31.30 0.06 0.74
C GLU A 39 -32.80 0.22 1.05
N PRO A 40 -33.49 -0.86 1.50
CA PRO A 40 -34.91 -0.80 1.83
C PRO A 40 -35.26 0.23 2.92
N GLY A 41 -35.88 1.34 2.50
CA GLY A 41 -36.30 2.45 3.36
C GLY A 41 -35.53 3.76 3.09
N GLU A 42 -34.49 3.72 2.27
CA GLU A 42 -33.73 4.90 1.85
C GLU A 42 -34.39 5.62 0.64
N PRO A 43 -33.99 6.87 0.34
CA PRO A 43 -34.42 7.59 -0.86
C PRO A 43 -34.18 6.79 -2.16
N VAL A 44 -35.24 6.60 -2.93
CA VAL A 44 -35.24 5.90 -4.23
C VAL A 44 -35.28 6.88 -5.41
N PRO A 45 -34.70 6.53 -6.57
CA PRO A 45 -34.68 7.43 -7.72
C PRO A 45 -36.06 7.58 -8.36
N LEU A 46 -36.32 8.75 -8.95
CA LEU A 46 -37.52 9.06 -9.71
C LEU A 46 -37.71 8.06 -10.87
N GLY A 47 -38.96 7.58 -11.01
CA GLY A 47 -39.36 6.63 -12.05
C GLY A 47 -39.66 7.29 -13.41
N GLY A 48 -39.80 6.46 -14.44
CA GLY A 48 -40.18 6.87 -15.79
C GLY A 48 -39.20 6.43 -16.88
N THR A 49 -39.68 6.43 -18.12
CA THR A 49 -38.87 6.16 -19.32
C THR A 49 -38.19 7.43 -19.79
N GLN A 50 -36.85 7.44 -19.77
CA GLN A 50 -35.99 8.52 -20.27
C GLN A 50 -34.84 7.91 -21.08
N ALA A 51 -34.05 8.74 -21.78
CA ALA A 51 -32.92 8.28 -22.59
C ALA A 51 -31.87 7.51 -21.76
N VAL A 52 -31.66 7.92 -20.50
CA VAL A 52 -30.87 7.17 -19.52
C VAL A 52 -31.82 6.29 -18.69
N GLN A 53 -31.65 4.97 -18.82
CA GLN A 53 -32.28 4.00 -17.95
C GLN A 53 -31.53 3.98 -16.61
N ALA A 54 -32.27 3.93 -15.52
CA ALA A 54 -31.73 3.78 -14.17
C ALA A 54 -32.73 3.04 -13.29
N GLY A 55 -32.24 2.12 -12.46
CA GLY A 55 -33.04 1.29 -11.55
C GLY A 55 -32.18 0.60 -10.50
N ILE A 56 -32.75 0.37 -9.32
CA ILE A 56 -32.05 -0.29 -8.21
C ILE A 56 -31.87 -1.78 -8.54
N GLY A 57 -30.66 -2.29 -8.33
CA GLY A 57 -30.34 -3.71 -8.35
C GLY A 57 -29.31 -4.02 -7.25
N ASN A 58 -28.85 -5.26 -7.16
CA ASN A 58 -27.93 -5.64 -6.09
C ASN A 58 -26.54 -4.98 -6.27
N GLY A 59 -25.99 -5.04 -7.48
CA GLY A 59 -24.68 -4.44 -7.78
C GLY A 59 -23.95 -5.10 -8.97
N PRO A 60 -22.76 -4.59 -9.32
CA PRO A 60 -21.96 -5.08 -10.43
C PRO A 60 -21.62 -6.56 -10.29
N ARG A 61 -21.75 -7.31 -11.38
CA ARG A 61 -21.48 -8.76 -11.39
C ARG A 61 -20.00 -9.12 -11.42
N SER A 62 -19.16 -8.24 -11.99
CA SER A 62 -17.74 -8.51 -12.22
C SER A 62 -16.80 -7.33 -11.88
N PRO A 63 -16.94 -6.65 -10.72
CA PRO A 63 -15.98 -5.62 -10.31
C PRO A 63 -14.62 -6.26 -10.04
N TYR A 64 -13.52 -5.72 -10.58
CA TYR A 64 -12.22 -6.40 -10.50
C TYR A 64 -11.66 -6.53 -9.08
N ALA A 65 -11.97 -5.58 -8.18
CA ALA A 65 -11.41 -5.52 -6.82
C ALA A 65 -12.44 -5.06 -5.77
N ALA A 66 -13.65 -5.65 -5.80
CA ALA A 66 -14.70 -5.48 -4.80
C ALA A 66 -15.58 -6.73 -4.75
N LYS A 67 -16.46 -6.84 -3.74
CA LYS A 67 -17.40 -7.98 -3.65
C LYS A 67 -18.39 -7.93 -4.83
N PRO A 68 -18.56 -9.02 -5.61
CA PRO A 68 -19.51 -9.05 -6.72
C PRO A 68 -20.95 -9.20 -6.22
N GLY A 69 -21.90 -8.62 -6.98
CA GLY A 69 -23.35 -8.78 -6.76
C GLY A 69 -23.91 -8.02 -5.56
N VAL A 70 -23.22 -6.97 -5.11
CA VAL A 70 -23.61 -6.04 -4.02
C VAL A 70 -23.13 -4.62 -4.34
N GLY A 71 -23.62 -3.62 -3.61
CA GLY A 71 -23.12 -2.24 -3.67
C GLY A 71 -21.68 -2.08 -3.18
N TYR A 72 -21.21 -0.83 -3.12
CA TYR A 72 -19.92 -0.52 -2.48
C TYR A 72 -20.05 -0.50 -0.95
N THR A 73 -21.19 -0.02 -0.46
CA THR A 73 -21.54 0.17 0.95
C THR A 73 -22.64 -0.77 1.45
N GLY A 74 -23.67 -1.00 0.62
CA GLY A 74 -24.83 -1.84 0.92
C GLY A 74 -24.85 -3.19 0.19
N LEU A 75 -26.01 -3.82 0.17
CA LEU A 75 -26.38 -4.95 -0.67
C LEU A 75 -27.00 -4.53 -2.02
N HIS A 76 -27.31 -3.25 -2.17
CA HIS A 76 -27.91 -2.64 -3.36
C HIS A 76 -27.05 -1.53 -3.96
N ALA A 77 -27.36 -1.14 -5.20
CA ALA A 77 -26.81 0.01 -5.91
C ALA A 77 -27.75 0.41 -7.08
N LEU A 78 -27.60 1.64 -7.57
CA LEU A 78 -28.30 2.14 -8.75
C LEU A 78 -27.57 1.72 -10.03
N HIS A 79 -28.13 0.77 -10.77
CA HIS A 79 -27.68 0.49 -12.14
C HIS A 79 -28.11 1.63 -13.07
N TYR A 80 -27.25 2.02 -14.01
CA TYR A 80 -27.58 2.92 -15.12
C TYR A 80 -27.17 2.32 -16.47
N ALA A 81 -27.93 2.67 -17.52
CA ALA A 81 -27.57 2.32 -18.90
C ALA A 81 -28.12 3.35 -19.91
N SER A 82 -27.44 3.51 -21.04
CA SER A 82 -27.95 4.23 -22.21
C SER A 82 -27.48 3.54 -23.49
N SER A 83 -28.28 3.63 -24.56
CA SER A 83 -27.89 3.17 -25.90
C SER A 83 -26.71 3.97 -26.49
N GLY A 84 -26.36 5.11 -25.90
CA GLY A 84 -25.16 5.89 -26.21
C GLY A 84 -25.43 7.37 -26.49
N GLY A 85 -24.37 8.15 -26.55
CA GLY A 85 -24.41 9.59 -26.74
C GLY A 85 -24.72 10.37 -25.45
N PRO A 86 -24.89 11.71 -25.55
CA PRO A 86 -25.23 12.55 -24.41
C PRO A 86 -26.65 12.25 -23.91
N GLY A 87 -26.75 11.88 -22.63
CA GLY A 87 -28.00 11.55 -21.96
C GLY A 87 -28.05 12.12 -20.55
N GLN A 88 -29.25 12.54 -20.12
CA GLN A 88 -29.49 13.04 -18.77
C GLN A 88 -30.74 12.40 -18.18
N ARG A 89 -30.74 12.20 -16.86
CA ARG A 89 -31.93 11.83 -16.08
C ARG A 89 -31.92 12.46 -14.69
N ARG A 90 -33.01 13.14 -14.35
CA ARG A 90 -33.29 13.60 -12.98
C ARG A 90 -33.49 12.38 -12.08
N LEU A 91 -32.65 12.22 -11.06
CA LEU A 91 -32.70 11.09 -10.12
C LEU A 91 -33.49 11.43 -8.86
N PHE A 92 -33.28 12.61 -8.28
CA PHE A 92 -33.91 13.01 -7.03
C PHE A 92 -34.39 14.45 -7.11
N ASP A 93 -35.57 14.71 -6.54
CA ASP A 93 -36.01 16.06 -6.17
C ASP A 93 -35.41 16.39 -4.80
N THR A 94 -34.90 17.62 -4.66
CA THR A 94 -34.27 18.12 -3.44
C THR A 94 -34.67 19.56 -3.20
N ASP A 95 -34.43 20.08 -1.99
CA ASP A 95 -34.59 21.50 -1.69
C ASP A 95 -33.60 21.94 -0.60
N LEU A 96 -32.31 21.66 -0.84
CA LEU A 96 -31.22 21.85 0.13
C LEU A 96 -30.44 23.13 -0.16
N ALA A 97 -30.21 23.95 0.87
CA ALA A 97 -29.31 25.11 0.77
C ALA A 97 -27.83 24.67 0.72
N ILE A 98 -27.03 25.36 -0.10
CA ILE A 98 -25.58 25.20 -0.13
C ILE A 98 -24.97 26.08 0.96
N GLU A 99 -24.65 25.46 2.09
CA GLU A 99 -23.96 26.03 3.23
C GLU A 99 -22.44 25.76 3.13
N ALA A 100 -21.65 26.32 4.07
CA ALA A 100 -20.18 26.28 4.04
C ALA A 100 -19.56 24.86 3.98
N ASP A 101 -20.25 23.85 4.52
CA ASP A 101 -19.81 22.44 4.51
C ASP A 101 -20.64 21.54 3.57
N THR A 102 -21.62 22.08 2.84
CA THR A 102 -22.46 21.27 1.95
C THR A 102 -21.61 20.66 0.83
N THR A 103 -21.65 19.33 0.76
CA THR A 103 -20.80 18.52 -0.11
C THR A 103 -21.67 17.49 -0.85
N LEU A 104 -21.48 17.40 -2.17
CA LEU A 104 -21.97 16.27 -2.95
C LEU A 104 -20.90 15.18 -2.92
N SER A 105 -21.24 13.92 -2.63
CA SER A 105 -20.35 12.79 -2.91
C SER A 105 -21.12 11.55 -3.34
N TRP A 106 -20.49 10.70 -4.16
CA TRP A 106 -21.04 9.41 -4.57
C TRP A 106 -19.93 8.42 -4.92
N LEU A 107 -20.27 7.15 -4.97
CA LEU A 107 -19.47 6.07 -5.54
C LEU A 107 -20.01 5.75 -6.95
N VAL A 108 -19.11 5.50 -7.90
CA VAL A 108 -19.46 5.12 -9.28
C VAL A 108 -18.55 4.00 -9.78
N LEU A 109 -19.11 3.04 -10.53
CA LEU A 109 -18.38 2.00 -11.25
C LEU A 109 -18.88 1.95 -12.71
N PRO A 110 -18.08 2.42 -13.67
CA PRO A 110 -18.31 2.17 -15.10
C PRO A 110 -18.15 0.68 -15.43
N GLU A 111 -19.04 0.10 -16.24
CA GLU A 111 -18.88 -1.26 -16.77
C GLU A 111 -18.30 -1.25 -18.19
N ILE A 112 -17.51 -2.27 -18.53
CA ILE A 112 -17.09 -2.57 -19.91
C ILE A 112 -18.30 -3.04 -20.70
N VAL A 113 -18.55 -2.44 -21.87
CA VAL A 113 -19.68 -2.81 -22.73
C VAL A 113 -19.15 -3.41 -24.03
N GLY A 114 -19.37 -4.72 -24.22
CA GLY A 114 -18.74 -5.46 -25.33
C GLY A 114 -17.22 -5.53 -25.13
N THR A 115 -16.48 -4.78 -25.95
CA THR A 115 -15.02 -4.61 -25.84
C THR A 115 -14.61 -3.17 -25.49
N ASP A 116 -15.56 -2.27 -25.23
CA ASP A 116 -15.29 -0.87 -24.95
C ASP A 116 -14.98 -0.66 -23.46
N THR A 117 -13.76 -0.20 -23.16
CA THR A 117 -13.23 0.09 -21.82
C THR A 117 -13.37 1.56 -21.41
N VAL A 118 -13.83 2.43 -22.31
CA VAL A 118 -13.78 3.90 -22.16
C VAL A 118 -15.16 4.53 -22.10
N ALA A 119 -16.11 4.14 -22.96
CA ALA A 119 -17.39 4.85 -23.13
C ALA A 119 -18.16 5.06 -21.83
N SER A 120 -18.25 4.04 -20.98
CA SER A 120 -18.97 4.11 -19.70
C SER A 120 -18.31 5.04 -18.66
N THR A 121 -17.05 5.43 -18.83
CA THR A 121 -16.34 6.36 -17.92
C THR A 121 -16.83 7.80 -18.06
N TYR A 122 -17.51 8.12 -19.17
CA TYR A 122 -18.17 9.40 -19.39
C TYR A 122 -19.50 9.46 -18.63
N VAL A 123 -19.42 9.57 -17.29
CA VAL A 123 -20.54 9.57 -16.35
C VAL A 123 -20.30 10.58 -15.21
N SER A 124 -21.36 11.23 -14.74
CA SER A 124 -21.30 12.14 -13.59
C SER A 124 -22.67 12.28 -12.91
N LEU A 125 -22.68 12.63 -11.62
CA LEU A 125 -23.83 13.30 -11.00
C LEU A 125 -23.60 14.82 -11.08
N ASP A 126 -24.63 15.55 -11.46
CA ASP A 126 -24.66 17.01 -11.51
C ASP A 126 -25.89 17.53 -10.75
N LEU A 127 -25.88 18.81 -10.41
CA LEU A 127 -26.89 19.42 -9.55
C LEU A 127 -27.56 20.59 -10.26
N LEU A 128 -28.90 20.57 -10.28
CA LEU A 128 -29.72 21.66 -10.78
C LEU A 128 -29.99 22.65 -9.64
N LEU A 129 -29.82 23.95 -9.91
CA LEU A 129 -29.99 25.03 -8.94
C LEU A 129 -31.33 25.78 -9.12
N ASP A 130 -31.68 26.58 -8.12
CA ASP A 130 -32.90 27.41 -8.07
C ASP A 130 -33.11 28.40 -9.24
N ASP A 131 -32.05 28.80 -9.94
CA ASP A 131 -32.12 29.62 -11.17
C ASP A 131 -32.11 28.81 -12.48
N GLY A 132 -32.16 27.47 -12.39
CA GLY A 132 -32.08 26.57 -13.53
C GLY A 132 -30.66 26.37 -14.09
N SER A 133 -29.63 26.98 -13.50
CA SER A 133 -28.23 26.67 -13.82
C SER A 133 -27.79 25.34 -13.19
N ARG A 134 -26.61 24.85 -13.59
CA ARG A 134 -26.02 23.60 -13.11
C ARG A 134 -24.65 23.82 -12.51
N VAL A 135 -24.30 23.01 -11.50
CA VAL A 135 -23.01 23.13 -10.81
C VAL A 135 -21.83 22.79 -11.74
N SER A 136 -22.02 21.92 -12.75
CA SER A 136 -21.06 21.71 -13.86
C SER A 136 -20.66 22.99 -14.61
N ALA A 137 -21.54 23.98 -14.71
CA ALA A 137 -21.26 25.27 -15.35
C ALA A 137 -20.51 26.27 -14.44
N SER A 138 -20.12 25.85 -13.23
CA SER A 138 -19.51 26.72 -12.21
C SER A 138 -18.00 26.49 -12.02
N ALA A 139 -17.41 27.20 -11.05
CA ALA A 139 -16.03 26.97 -10.60
C ALA A 139 -15.87 25.72 -9.71
N ALA A 140 -16.94 24.98 -9.39
CA ALA A 140 -16.87 23.77 -8.57
C ALA A 140 -16.05 22.66 -9.23
N ARG A 141 -15.20 21.99 -8.45
CA ARG A 141 -14.35 20.88 -8.88
C ARG A 141 -14.46 19.71 -7.90
N ASP A 142 -14.22 18.50 -8.40
CA ASP A 142 -14.07 17.31 -7.57
C ASP A 142 -12.73 17.28 -6.83
N GLN A 143 -12.52 16.26 -5.99
CA GLN A 143 -11.31 16.12 -5.18
C GLN A 143 -10.01 15.94 -6.00
N HIS A 144 -10.11 15.74 -7.31
CA HIS A 144 -8.99 15.65 -8.25
C HIS A 144 -8.81 16.93 -9.09
N GLY A 145 -9.62 17.97 -8.84
CA GLY A 145 -9.58 19.24 -9.58
C GLY A 145 -10.38 19.23 -10.88
N ILE A 146 -11.18 18.19 -11.15
CA ILE A 146 -11.94 18.02 -12.39
C ILE A 146 -13.33 18.65 -12.27
N ALA A 147 -13.88 19.20 -13.35
CA ALA A 147 -15.25 19.73 -13.35
C ALA A 147 -16.30 18.61 -13.21
N LEU A 148 -17.50 18.97 -12.73
CA LEU A 148 -18.68 18.11 -12.81
C LEU A 148 -19.16 17.98 -14.26
N GLY A 149 -19.90 16.91 -14.52
CA GLY A 149 -20.48 16.60 -15.83
C GLY A 149 -19.71 15.52 -16.58
N ALA A 150 -20.45 14.72 -17.35
CA ALA A 150 -19.98 13.44 -17.90
C ALA A 150 -18.74 13.56 -18.81
N ALA A 151 -18.64 14.61 -19.64
CA ALA A 151 -17.51 14.85 -20.53
C ALA A 151 -16.21 15.09 -19.75
N ALA A 152 -16.19 16.07 -18.84
CA ALA A 152 -15.02 16.39 -18.03
C ALA A 152 -14.53 15.20 -17.18
N GLN A 153 -15.46 14.37 -16.70
CA GLN A 153 -15.14 13.17 -15.93
C GLN A 153 -14.48 12.08 -16.79
N GLY A 154 -14.99 11.81 -18.00
CA GLY A 154 -14.35 10.89 -18.95
C GLY A 154 -12.98 11.39 -19.44
N ASP A 155 -12.92 12.64 -19.92
CA ASP A 155 -11.70 13.27 -20.45
C ASP A 155 -10.56 13.33 -19.42
N SER A 156 -10.89 13.39 -18.13
CA SER A 156 -9.90 13.38 -17.03
C SER A 156 -9.16 12.05 -16.85
N LYS A 157 -9.71 10.94 -17.38
CA LYS A 157 -9.22 9.56 -17.17
C LYS A 157 -9.10 9.15 -15.69
N THR A 158 -9.82 9.84 -14.78
CA THR A 158 -9.82 9.52 -13.33
C THR A 158 -10.80 8.42 -12.94
N LEU A 159 -11.63 7.96 -13.87
CA LEU A 159 -12.54 6.82 -13.71
C LEU A 159 -12.01 5.63 -14.53
N TYR A 160 -12.03 4.44 -13.92
CA TYR A 160 -11.58 3.19 -14.52
C TYR A 160 -12.76 2.21 -14.61
N PRO A 161 -12.85 1.40 -15.68
CA PRO A 161 -13.90 0.39 -15.81
C PRO A 161 -13.74 -0.75 -14.78
N GLN A 162 -14.85 -1.37 -14.40
CA GLN A 162 -14.96 -2.43 -13.38
C GLN A 162 -14.32 -2.06 -12.02
N GLN A 163 -14.25 -0.76 -11.72
CA GLN A 163 -13.61 -0.22 -10.53
C GLN A 163 -14.48 0.86 -9.88
N TRP A 164 -14.84 0.64 -8.62
CA TRP A 164 -15.58 1.63 -7.82
C TRP A 164 -14.68 2.83 -7.49
N ALA A 165 -15.06 4.03 -7.89
CA ALA A 165 -14.37 5.28 -7.59
C ALA A 165 -15.28 6.23 -6.82
N ARG A 166 -14.75 6.89 -5.77
CA ARG A 166 -15.47 7.97 -5.09
C ARG A 166 -15.29 9.28 -5.85
N LYS A 167 -16.35 10.07 -5.91
CA LYS A 167 -16.32 11.47 -6.34
C LYS A 167 -16.93 12.33 -5.25
N ALA A 168 -16.35 13.51 -5.03
CA ALA A 168 -16.77 14.44 -3.99
C ALA A 168 -16.48 15.88 -4.40
N VAL A 169 -17.46 16.78 -4.22
CA VAL A 169 -17.41 18.20 -4.56
C VAL A 169 -17.91 19.00 -3.36
N ARG A 170 -17.03 19.80 -2.74
CA ARG A 170 -17.43 20.73 -1.67
C ARG A 170 -18.08 21.96 -2.29
N LEU A 171 -19.39 21.90 -2.49
CA LEU A 171 -20.20 23.01 -3.00
C LEU A 171 -20.02 24.27 -2.13
N GLY A 172 -19.94 24.06 -0.81
CA GLY A 172 -19.67 25.08 0.19
C GLY A 172 -18.32 25.78 0.09
N ASP A 173 -17.34 25.24 -0.63
CA ASP A 173 -16.06 25.93 -0.88
C ASP A 173 -16.17 27.01 -1.97
N VAL A 174 -17.20 26.96 -2.83
CA VAL A 174 -17.39 27.89 -3.96
C VAL A 174 -18.27 29.09 -3.56
N PRO A 175 -17.75 30.33 -3.48
CA PRO A 175 -18.51 31.47 -2.95
C PRO A 175 -19.80 31.79 -3.73
N ALA A 176 -19.80 31.59 -5.05
CA ALA A 176 -20.95 31.85 -5.91
C ALA A 176 -22.10 30.82 -5.79
N LEU A 177 -21.86 29.68 -5.12
CA LEU A 177 -22.88 28.67 -4.86
C LEU A 177 -23.53 28.82 -3.47
N ARG A 178 -22.86 29.48 -2.51
CA ARG A 178 -23.37 29.63 -1.13
C ARG A 178 -24.72 30.33 -1.12
N GLY A 179 -25.67 29.78 -0.35
CA GLY A 179 -27.04 30.27 -0.25
C GLY A 179 -27.96 29.92 -1.44
N ARG A 180 -27.44 29.31 -2.51
CA ARG A 180 -28.28 28.70 -3.56
C ARG A 180 -28.93 27.42 -3.04
N ARG A 181 -30.09 27.08 -3.60
CA ARG A 181 -30.81 25.83 -3.33
C ARG A 181 -30.56 24.84 -4.46
N VAL A 182 -30.22 23.61 -4.10
CA VAL A 182 -30.17 22.47 -5.02
C VAL A 182 -31.59 21.91 -5.13
N VAL A 183 -32.18 22.02 -6.32
CA VAL A 183 -33.56 21.60 -6.61
C VAL A 183 -33.65 20.20 -7.23
N ALA A 184 -32.53 19.65 -7.70
CA ALA A 184 -32.42 18.24 -8.09
C ALA A 184 -30.99 17.72 -8.16
N VAL A 185 -30.87 16.39 -8.04
CA VAL A 185 -29.70 15.62 -8.45
C VAL A 185 -29.99 14.94 -9.79
N GLU A 186 -29.10 15.09 -10.75
CA GLU A 186 -29.24 14.58 -12.12
C GLU A 186 -28.06 13.68 -12.50
N LEU A 187 -28.34 12.50 -13.03
CA LEU A 187 -27.36 11.65 -13.69
C LEU A 187 -27.11 12.18 -15.11
N GLN A 188 -25.84 12.29 -15.49
CA GLN A 188 -25.39 12.57 -16.85
C GLN A 188 -24.50 11.43 -17.35
N VAL A 189 -24.66 11.09 -18.64
CA VAL A 189 -23.73 10.25 -19.41
C VAL A 189 -23.42 10.93 -20.74
N ALA A 190 -22.23 10.72 -21.29
CA ALA A 190 -21.82 11.37 -22.55
C ALA A 190 -20.75 10.57 -23.30
N SER A 191 -21.06 9.34 -23.72
CA SER A 191 -20.10 8.53 -24.47
C SER A 191 -19.67 9.18 -25.78
N ALA A 192 -18.36 9.15 -26.03
CA ALA A 192 -17.79 9.43 -27.33
C ALA A 192 -18.42 8.52 -28.41
N GLU A 193 -18.52 9.05 -29.63
CA GLU A 193 -18.97 8.35 -30.85
C GLU A 193 -20.37 7.68 -30.80
N GLY A 194 -21.12 7.87 -29.71
CA GLY A 194 -22.44 7.25 -29.53
C GLY A 194 -22.39 5.80 -29.02
N ALA A 195 -21.27 5.34 -28.47
CA ALA A 195 -21.14 3.99 -27.92
C ALA A 195 -22.09 3.76 -26.72
N PRO A 196 -22.66 2.55 -26.52
CA PRO A 196 -23.53 2.25 -25.38
C PRO A 196 -22.77 2.30 -24.05
N VAL A 197 -23.44 2.72 -22.98
CA VAL A 197 -22.85 2.82 -21.63
C VAL A 197 -23.65 2.03 -20.60
N SER A 198 -22.94 1.48 -19.62
CA SER A 198 -23.49 0.72 -18.49
C SER A 198 -22.67 1.00 -17.22
N GLY A 199 -23.28 0.88 -16.05
CA GLY A 199 -22.56 1.03 -14.80
C GLY A 199 -23.44 1.14 -13.57
N TRP A 200 -22.81 1.47 -12.44
CA TRP A 200 -23.42 1.48 -11.12
C TRP A 200 -23.06 2.74 -10.33
N ILE A 201 -23.99 3.20 -9.49
CA ILE A 201 -23.83 4.32 -8.56
C ILE A 201 -24.29 3.88 -7.17
N ASP A 202 -23.56 4.27 -6.13
CA ASP A 202 -23.85 3.95 -4.72
C ASP A 202 -23.45 5.13 -3.81
N ASP A 203 -23.86 5.08 -2.53
CA ASP A 203 -23.49 6.02 -1.45
C ASP A 203 -23.63 7.50 -1.85
N VAL A 204 -24.78 7.84 -2.46
CA VAL A 204 -25.09 9.19 -2.92
C VAL A 204 -25.44 10.06 -1.72
N ARG A 205 -24.62 11.07 -1.46
CA ARG A 205 -24.80 12.04 -0.37
C ARG A 205 -24.79 13.47 -0.89
N LEU A 206 -25.74 14.26 -0.43
CA LEU A 206 -25.78 15.71 -0.58
C LEU A 206 -26.21 16.27 0.78
N ASP A 207 -25.23 16.54 1.62
CA ASP A 207 -25.34 16.85 3.04
C ASP A 207 -24.19 17.75 3.51
N ALA A 208 -24.20 18.14 4.79
CA ALA A 208 -23.10 18.88 5.39
C ALA A 208 -21.99 17.89 5.81
N GLN A 209 -20.79 18.03 5.25
CA GLN A 209 -19.62 17.20 5.56
C GLN A 209 -18.48 18.07 6.11
N PRO A 210 -18.47 18.40 7.42
CA PRO A 210 -17.46 19.28 8.01
C PRO A 210 -16.04 18.72 7.89
N ARG A 211 -15.06 19.60 7.68
CA ARG A 211 -13.64 19.25 7.69
C ARG A 211 -13.16 18.89 9.10
N SER A 212 -12.81 17.63 9.33
CA SER A 212 -11.98 17.23 10.47
C SER A 212 -10.52 17.64 10.18
N ALA A 213 -10.11 18.82 10.66
CA ALA A 213 -8.78 19.38 10.42
C ALA A 213 -7.67 18.53 11.09
N PRO A 214 -6.80 17.85 10.31
CA PRO A 214 -5.68 17.09 10.86
C PRO A 214 -4.66 18.02 11.50
N GLN A 215 -4.14 17.67 12.68
CA GLN A 215 -3.30 18.58 13.48
C GLN A 215 -1.82 18.41 13.17
N ARG A 216 -1.43 17.22 12.70
CA ARG A 216 -0.03 16.80 12.49
C ARG A 216 0.17 16.28 11.06
N PRO A 217 1.35 16.43 10.43
CA PRO A 217 1.64 15.87 9.10
C PRO A 217 1.27 14.38 8.96
N SER A 218 1.55 13.59 9.98
CA SER A 218 1.17 12.16 10.06
C SER A 218 -0.34 11.87 10.15
N ASP A 219 -1.18 12.82 10.55
CA ASP A 219 -2.64 12.62 10.64
C ASP A 219 -3.31 12.54 9.26
N TRP A 220 -2.69 13.15 8.24
CA TRP A 220 -3.08 13.08 6.83
C TRP A 220 -2.84 11.71 6.18
N VAL A 221 -2.04 10.85 6.81
CA VAL A 221 -1.64 9.57 6.21
C VAL A 221 -2.75 8.54 6.30
N LEU A 222 -3.21 8.02 5.16
CA LEU A 222 -4.12 6.88 5.11
C LEU A 222 -3.36 5.62 4.71
N THR A 223 -3.04 4.76 5.69
CA THR A 223 -2.32 3.50 5.42
C THR A 223 -3.14 2.55 4.55
N THR A 224 -4.46 2.73 4.50
CA THR A 224 -5.40 2.01 3.61
C THR A 224 -5.38 2.44 2.15
N ARG A 225 -4.64 3.49 1.76
CA ARG A 225 -4.54 3.93 0.36
C ARG A 225 -3.92 2.84 -0.52
N GLY A 226 -4.63 2.44 -1.57
CA GLY A 226 -4.20 1.40 -2.51
C GLY A 226 -4.47 -0.04 -2.07
N THR A 227 -5.24 -0.25 -1.00
CA THR A 227 -5.64 -1.59 -0.49
C THR A 227 -6.87 -2.19 -1.20
N GLN A 228 -7.53 -1.43 -2.07
CA GLN A 228 -8.56 -1.96 -2.97
C GLN A 228 -7.89 -2.50 -4.24
N ALA A 229 -7.25 -3.66 -4.08
CA ALA A 229 -6.41 -4.28 -5.09
C ALA A 229 -6.36 -5.80 -4.89
N ASN A 230 -6.13 -6.54 -5.98
CA ASN A 230 -5.94 -7.99 -5.99
C ASN A 230 -5.04 -8.39 -7.19
N GLY A 231 -4.96 -9.68 -7.52
CA GLY A 231 -4.21 -10.18 -8.67
C GLY A 231 -4.79 -9.85 -10.05
N THR A 232 -5.97 -9.23 -10.12
CA THR A 232 -6.62 -8.80 -11.38
C THR A 232 -6.49 -7.30 -11.61
N PHE A 233 -6.55 -6.47 -10.56
CA PHE A 233 -6.39 -5.03 -10.70
C PHE A 233 -5.65 -4.43 -9.49
N SER A 234 -4.67 -3.56 -9.77
CA SER A 234 -3.88 -2.87 -8.74
C SER A 234 -4.24 -1.38 -8.64
N ARG A 235 -4.56 -0.95 -7.41
CA ARG A 235 -4.55 0.47 -7.01
C ARG A 235 -3.31 0.84 -6.20
N GLY A 236 -2.25 0.03 -6.31
CA GLY A 236 -1.01 0.14 -5.53
C GLY A 236 -0.65 -1.13 -4.76
N ASN A 237 -1.52 -2.15 -4.72
CA ASN A 237 -1.26 -3.46 -4.08
C ASN A 237 -0.77 -3.37 -2.62
N ASN A 238 -1.25 -2.37 -1.88
CA ASN A 238 -0.85 -2.08 -0.51
C ASN A 238 -1.65 -2.91 0.52
N PHE A 239 -1.10 -3.05 1.73
CA PHE A 239 -1.80 -3.42 2.96
C PHE A 239 -1.58 -2.35 4.05
N PRO A 240 -2.51 -2.17 5.01
CA PRO A 240 -2.47 -1.07 5.99
C PRO A 240 -1.53 -1.34 7.17
N ALA A 241 -0.22 -1.42 6.89
CA ALA A 241 0.82 -1.46 7.90
C ALA A 241 0.71 -0.32 8.91
N THR A 242 1.13 -0.60 10.14
CA THR A 242 1.32 0.28 11.29
C THR A 242 2.72 -0.02 11.84
N ALA A 243 3.62 0.97 11.78
CA ALA A 243 5.06 0.80 11.91
C ALA A 243 5.76 2.14 12.23
N VAL A 244 7.04 2.11 12.55
CA VAL A 244 7.93 3.29 12.53
C VAL A 244 8.64 3.42 11.17
N PRO A 245 9.21 4.59 10.80
CA PRO A 245 9.97 4.74 9.56
C PRO A 245 11.11 3.72 9.45
N HIS A 246 11.17 3.00 8.33
CA HIS A 246 12.10 1.88 8.07
C HIS A 246 12.09 0.75 9.12
N GLY A 247 11.01 0.63 9.91
CA GLY A 247 10.96 -0.27 11.07
C GLY A 247 11.10 -1.76 10.74
N PHE A 248 11.59 -2.54 11.70
CA PHE A 248 11.91 -3.96 11.56
C PHE A 248 10.65 -4.81 11.33
N ASN A 249 9.61 -4.59 12.16
CA ASN A 249 8.30 -5.23 12.02
C ASN A 249 7.27 -4.29 11.36
N PHE A 250 6.34 -4.87 10.60
CA PHE A 250 5.04 -4.24 10.37
C PHE A 250 3.94 -4.93 11.16
N TRP A 251 3.01 -4.15 11.70
CA TRP A 251 1.78 -4.65 12.32
C TRP A 251 0.58 -4.26 11.46
N THR A 252 -0.29 -5.22 11.12
CA THR A 252 -1.41 -4.97 10.19
C THR A 252 -2.67 -5.73 10.58
N PRO A 253 -3.88 -5.19 10.35
CA PRO A 253 -5.08 -6.00 10.24
C PRO A 253 -5.00 -6.91 9.00
N VAL A 254 -5.69 -8.06 9.05
CA VAL A 254 -5.63 -9.11 8.03
C VAL A 254 -7.05 -9.58 7.70
N THR A 255 -7.45 -9.51 6.43
CA THR A 255 -8.74 -10.04 5.93
C THR A 255 -8.63 -11.51 5.51
N ASP A 256 -7.44 -11.95 5.11
CA ASP A 256 -7.15 -13.35 4.76
C ASP A 256 -5.97 -13.87 5.60
N ALA A 257 -6.28 -14.55 6.69
CA ALA A 257 -5.27 -15.10 7.60
C ALA A 257 -4.57 -16.36 7.04
N GLY A 258 -4.92 -16.81 5.84
CA GLY A 258 -4.22 -17.87 5.11
C GLY A 258 -3.36 -17.39 3.94
N ALA A 259 -3.47 -16.12 3.53
CA ALA A 259 -2.70 -15.58 2.44
C ALA A 259 -1.26 -15.20 2.88
N LEU A 260 -0.29 -15.54 2.04
CA LEU A 260 1.04 -14.90 2.04
C LEU A 260 1.16 -13.84 0.94
N ASN A 261 0.09 -13.52 0.19
CA ASN A 261 0.09 -12.53 -0.90
C ASN A 261 -0.86 -11.35 -0.61
N TRP A 262 -2.16 -11.44 -0.88
CA TRP A 262 -3.12 -10.39 -0.51
C TRP A 262 -3.73 -10.68 0.86
N LEU A 263 -2.94 -10.44 1.91
CA LEU A 263 -3.34 -10.60 3.33
C LEU A 263 -4.45 -9.63 3.77
N TYR A 264 -4.67 -8.56 3.00
CA TYR A 264 -5.72 -7.58 3.23
C TYR A 264 -6.32 -7.14 1.89
N ARG A 265 -7.65 -7.19 1.76
CA ARG A 265 -8.40 -6.69 0.59
C ARG A 265 -9.51 -5.76 1.06
N TRP A 266 -9.61 -4.56 0.49
CA TRP A 266 -10.47 -3.49 1.02
C TRP A 266 -11.96 -3.84 1.22
N ASN A 267 -12.62 -4.40 0.21
CA ASN A 267 -14.04 -4.82 0.30
C ASN A 267 -14.40 -6.05 -0.55
N GLU A 268 -13.42 -6.78 -1.08
CA GLU A 268 -13.63 -7.99 -1.88
C GLU A 268 -14.12 -9.17 -1.02
N GLN A 269 -13.51 -9.36 0.16
CA GLN A 269 -13.81 -10.44 1.10
C GLN A 269 -14.86 -10.06 2.17
N ASN A 270 -15.72 -9.07 1.88
CA ASN A 270 -16.78 -8.67 2.79
C ASN A 270 -17.81 -9.79 3.04
N ASP A 271 -18.51 -9.74 4.17
CA ASP A 271 -19.47 -10.76 4.61
C ASP A 271 -20.77 -10.80 3.76
N ALA A 272 -21.74 -11.64 4.14
CA ALA A 272 -23.03 -11.75 3.46
C ALA A 272 -23.95 -10.50 3.57
N ARG A 273 -23.54 -9.48 4.34
CA ARG A 273 -24.20 -8.17 4.54
C ARG A 273 -23.32 -7.03 4.02
N ASN A 274 -22.33 -7.35 3.18
CA ASN A 274 -21.28 -6.48 2.68
C ASN A 274 -20.45 -5.75 3.77
N ARG A 275 -20.27 -6.36 4.95
CA ARG A 275 -19.44 -5.81 6.04
C ARG A 275 -17.98 -6.26 5.90
N PRO A 276 -16.97 -5.39 6.09
CA PRO A 276 -15.58 -5.82 6.18
C PRO A 276 -15.35 -6.67 7.44
N GLN A 277 -14.50 -7.69 7.33
CA GLN A 277 -14.15 -8.59 8.43
C GLN A 277 -12.63 -8.73 8.56
N LEU A 278 -12.14 -8.88 9.79
CA LEU A 278 -10.76 -9.28 10.06
C LEU A 278 -10.69 -10.71 10.59
N GLN A 279 -9.73 -11.49 10.08
CA GLN A 279 -9.44 -12.85 10.52
C GLN A 279 -8.25 -12.93 11.50
N ALA A 280 -7.41 -11.87 11.51
CA ALA A 280 -6.31 -11.67 12.45
C ALA A 280 -5.93 -10.17 12.53
N LEU A 281 -5.22 -9.82 13.59
CA LEU A 281 -4.17 -8.80 13.56
C LEU A 281 -2.83 -9.54 13.50
N ALA A 282 -1.88 -9.10 12.69
CA ALA A 282 -0.66 -9.86 12.42
C ALA A 282 0.62 -9.01 12.40
N LEU A 283 1.70 -9.68 12.74
CA LEU A 283 3.07 -9.36 12.33
C LEU A 283 3.26 -9.73 10.86
N SER A 284 3.88 -8.83 10.10
CA SER A 284 4.18 -8.97 8.67
C SER A 284 5.52 -8.33 8.32
N HIS A 285 6.17 -8.82 7.26
CA HIS A 285 7.38 -8.23 6.65
C HIS A 285 7.27 -8.16 5.13
N GLN A 286 6.05 -8.23 4.59
CA GLN A 286 5.77 -8.27 3.16
C GLN A 286 6.15 -6.95 2.45
N PRO A 287 6.98 -6.98 1.39
CA PRO A 287 7.18 -5.79 0.55
C PRO A 287 6.13 -5.66 -0.56
N SER A 288 5.60 -6.77 -1.09
CA SER A 288 4.56 -6.79 -2.14
C SER A 288 3.78 -8.12 -2.15
N PRO A 289 2.57 -8.19 -2.72
CA PRO A 289 1.84 -9.46 -2.88
C PRO A 289 2.55 -10.46 -3.80
N TRP A 290 3.41 -9.98 -4.71
CA TRP A 290 4.18 -10.81 -5.63
C TRP A 290 5.36 -11.51 -4.92
N MET A 291 6.11 -10.75 -4.10
CA MET A 291 7.17 -11.32 -3.25
C MET A 291 6.59 -12.15 -2.11
N GLY A 292 5.46 -11.73 -1.57
CA GLY A 292 4.78 -12.38 -0.46
C GLY A 292 5.37 -12.09 0.92
N ASP A 293 4.74 -12.64 1.95
CA ASP A 293 5.07 -12.41 3.36
C ASP A 293 5.97 -13.50 4.00
N ARG A 294 6.60 -13.17 5.12
CA ARG A 294 7.50 -14.00 5.91
C ARG A 294 7.42 -13.72 7.41
N GLN A 295 7.82 -14.70 8.21
CA GLN A 295 7.98 -14.62 9.65
C GLN A 295 6.72 -14.07 10.35
N THR A 296 5.56 -14.55 9.90
CA THR A 296 4.25 -14.08 10.36
C THR A 296 3.91 -14.61 11.75
N PHE A 297 3.15 -13.83 12.52
CA PHE A 297 2.54 -14.25 13.78
C PHE A 297 1.19 -13.55 13.94
N GLN A 298 0.14 -14.27 14.34
CA GLN A 298 -1.24 -13.76 14.34
C GLN A 298 -1.84 -13.76 15.75
N VAL A 299 -2.64 -12.73 16.06
CA VAL A 299 -3.51 -12.66 17.24
C VAL A 299 -4.93 -12.26 16.83
N MET A 300 -5.95 -12.84 17.46
CA MET A 300 -7.35 -12.45 17.27
C MET A 300 -8.11 -12.48 18.60
N PRO A 301 -8.80 -11.40 19.00
CA PRO A 301 -9.61 -11.39 20.22
C PRO A 301 -10.93 -12.14 20.03
N SER A 302 -11.41 -12.81 21.08
CA SER A 302 -12.67 -13.54 21.08
C SER A 302 -13.41 -13.43 22.40
N ALA A 303 -14.74 -13.26 22.36
CA ALA A 303 -15.62 -13.22 23.53
C ALA A 303 -16.25 -14.59 23.87
N SER A 304 -15.89 -15.67 23.16
CA SER A 304 -16.47 -17.01 23.33
C SER A 304 -16.25 -17.59 24.73
N ARG A 305 -17.34 -18.04 25.37
CA ARG A 305 -17.30 -18.68 26.71
C ARG A 305 -16.67 -20.09 26.71
N GLY A 306 -16.70 -20.78 25.57
CA GLY A 306 -16.01 -22.05 25.36
C GLY A 306 -14.54 -21.87 24.98
N VAL A 307 -13.94 -22.88 24.36
CA VAL A 307 -12.71 -22.70 23.59
C VAL A 307 -12.98 -21.71 22.43
N PRO A 308 -12.09 -20.74 22.14
CA PRO A 308 -12.25 -19.87 20.98
C PRO A 308 -12.24 -20.66 19.66
N GLU A 309 -13.08 -20.25 18.69
CA GLU A 309 -13.06 -20.83 17.34
C GLU A 309 -11.76 -20.46 16.64
N ALA A 310 -11.11 -21.46 16.04
CA ALA A 310 -9.80 -21.35 15.42
C ALA A 310 -9.87 -21.28 13.88
N ASP A 311 -10.99 -21.73 13.30
CA ASP A 311 -11.28 -21.53 11.88
C ASP A 311 -11.28 -20.05 11.52
N ARG A 312 -10.57 -19.71 10.44
CA ARG A 312 -10.30 -18.32 10.06
C ARG A 312 -11.54 -17.57 9.60
N ALA A 313 -12.47 -18.22 8.90
CA ALA A 313 -13.69 -17.59 8.42
C ALA A 313 -14.71 -17.43 9.55
N LYS A 314 -14.89 -18.46 10.39
CA LYS A 314 -15.85 -18.41 11.50
C LYS A 314 -15.42 -17.51 12.66
N ARG A 315 -14.10 -17.34 12.90
CA ARG A 315 -13.59 -16.41 13.91
C ARG A 315 -13.57 -14.95 13.45
N ALA A 316 -13.87 -14.69 12.17
CA ALA A 316 -13.72 -13.38 11.56
C ALA A 316 -14.69 -12.35 12.15
N LEU A 317 -14.18 -11.24 12.65
CA LEU A 317 -15.00 -10.20 13.27
C LEU A 317 -15.34 -9.10 12.27
N ALA A 318 -16.63 -8.89 12.05
CA ALA A 318 -17.15 -7.80 11.23
C ALA A 318 -17.02 -6.44 11.93
N PHE A 319 -16.79 -5.38 11.15
CA PHE A 319 -16.69 -4.01 11.65
C PHE A 319 -17.22 -3.00 10.61
N SER A 320 -16.95 -1.72 10.84
CA SER A 320 -17.42 -0.58 10.04
C SER A 320 -16.28 0.41 9.84
N ARG A 321 -16.17 1.04 8.66
CA ARG A 321 -15.03 1.94 8.33
C ARG A 321 -15.06 3.27 9.10
N ASP A 322 -16.23 3.72 9.55
CA ASP A 322 -16.41 4.82 10.51
C ASP A 322 -15.88 4.49 11.92
N ARG A 323 -15.60 3.21 12.19
CA ARG A 323 -15.07 2.69 13.47
C ARG A 323 -13.70 2.04 13.32
N GLU A 324 -12.93 2.52 12.35
CA GLU A 324 -11.54 2.12 12.09
C GLU A 324 -10.64 3.37 11.99
N LEU A 325 -9.57 3.38 12.78
CA LEU A 325 -8.46 4.32 12.64
C LEU A 325 -7.26 3.56 12.07
N ALA A 326 -6.92 3.86 10.81
CA ALA A 326 -5.74 3.35 10.14
C ALA A 326 -4.71 4.48 9.95
N ARG A 327 -3.67 4.51 10.80
CA ARG A 327 -2.57 5.49 10.78
C ARG A 327 -1.22 4.80 10.95
N PRO A 328 -0.11 5.37 10.43
CA PRO A 328 1.23 4.76 10.55
C PRO A 328 1.61 4.44 12.00
N TYR A 329 1.26 5.36 12.90
CA TYR A 329 1.58 5.33 14.32
C TYR A 329 0.54 4.58 15.17
N ARG A 330 -0.63 4.23 14.63
CA ARG A 330 -1.72 3.57 15.37
C ARG A 330 -2.73 2.90 14.45
N TYR A 331 -3.05 1.65 14.76
CA TYR A 331 -4.29 1.00 14.32
C TYR A 331 -5.30 0.97 15.47
N GLU A 332 -6.59 1.19 15.19
CA GLU A 332 -7.68 0.87 16.11
C GLU A 332 -8.96 0.47 15.34
N VAL A 333 -9.68 -0.52 15.84
CA VAL A 333 -10.95 -0.98 15.28
C VAL A 333 -11.94 -1.37 16.37
N GLN A 334 -13.21 -1.01 16.19
CA GLN A 334 -14.32 -1.43 17.06
C GLN A 334 -15.27 -2.33 16.27
N PHE A 335 -15.29 -3.62 16.62
CA PHE A 335 -16.06 -4.67 15.96
C PHE A 335 -17.56 -4.61 16.28
N ASP A 336 -18.37 -5.17 15.40
CA ASP A 336 -19.83 -5.24 15.48
C ASP A 336 -20.34 -6.04 16.70
N ASN A 337 -19.50 -6.91 17.28
CA ASN A 337 -19.81 -7.67 18.49
C ASN A 337 -19.45 -6.96 19.81
N GLY A 338 -18.96 -5.72 19.75
CA GLY A 338 -18.56 -4.95 20.93
C GLY A 338 -17.10 -5.13 21.38
N ILE A 339 -16.31 -5.99 20.75
CA ILE A 339 -14.85 -6.04 21.00
C ILE A 339 -14.17 -4.83 20.33
N GLY A 340 -13.28 -4.17 21.06
CA GLY A 340 -12.35 -3.17 20.50
C GLY A 340 -10.91 -3.70 20.50
N ALA A 341 -10.12 -3.35 19.48
CA ALA A 341 -8.71 -3.70 19.40
C ALA A 341 -7.87 -2.52 18.86
N ALA A 342 -6.71 -2.26 19.44
CA ALA A 342 -5.79 -1.21 19.01
C ALA A 342 -4.33 -1.68 19.07
N ILE A 343 -3.47 -1.09 18.23
CA ILE A 343 -2.03 -1.37 18.10
C ILE A 343 -1.28 -0.04 18.09
N ALA A 344 -0.20 0.05 18.86
CA ALA A 344 0.84 1.09 18.73
C ALA A 344 2.21 0.42 18.52
N PRO A 345 2.97 0.79 17.47
CA PRO A 345 4.21 0.11 17.08
C PRO A 345 5.44 0.73 17.75
N THR A 346 6.51 -0.05 17.84
CA THR A 346 7.89 0.46 17.90
C THR A 346 8.67 -0.15 16.73
N ASP A 347 9.97 -0.43 16.86
CA ASP A 347 10.80 -1.00 15.79
C ASP A 347 10.68 -2.54 15.83
N HIS A 348 11.13 -3.16 16.93
CA HIS A 348 11.09 -4.60 17.17
C HIS A 348 9.91 -5.06 18.03
N ALA A 349 9.03 -4.14 18.47
CA ALA A 349 7.91 -4.45 19.35
C ALA A 349 6.59 -3.72 19.00
N ALA A 350 5.55 -4.02 19.76
CA ALA A 350 4.27 -3.28 19.77
C ALA A 350 3.52 -3.45 21.10
N LEU A 351 2.69 -2.46 21.40
CA LEU A 351 1.70 -2.51 22.47
C LEU A 351 0.31 -2.64 21.83
N PHE A 352 -0.34 -3.78 22.07
CA PHE A 352 -1.71 -4.06 21.70
C PHE A 352 -2.64 -3.83 22.88
N ARG A 353 -3.85 -3.29 22.64
CA ARG A 353 -4.93 -3.22 23.63
C ARG A 353 -6.19 -3.86 23.08
N PHE A 354 -6.79 -4.75 23.88
CA PHE A 354 -8.06 -5.42 23.58
C PHE A 354 -9.09 -5.06 24.65
N ARG A 355 -10.24 -4.54 24.24
CA ARG A 355 -11.38 -4.20 25.11
C ARG A 355 -12.50 -5.21 24.83
N PHE A 356 -13.00 -5.89 25.86
CA PHE A 356 -14.02 -6.93 25.71
C PHE A 356 -15.38 -6.46 26.24
N PRO A 357 -16.52 -6.81 25.59
CA PRO A 357 -17.84 -6.49 26.10
C PRO A 357 -18.14 -7.23 27.41
N ASP A 358 -19.07 -6.73 28.24
CA ASP A 358 -19.47 -7.37 29.51
C ASP A 358 -19.96 -8.81 29.32
N LYS A 359 -20.57 -9.11 28.17
CA LYS A 359 -21.15 -10.41 27.83
C LYS A 359 -20.15 -11.27 27.05
N GLY A 360 -19.36 -12.04 27.78
CA GLY A 360 -18.46 -13.05 27.21
C GLY A 360 -17.21 -13.24 28.05
N ASP A 361 -16.33 -14.12 27.61
CA ASP A 361 -14.99 -14.23 28.20
C ASP A 361 -14.07 -13.15 27.59
N ALA A 362 -12.87 -13.01 28.12
CA ALA A 362 -11.81 -12.22 27.51
C ALA A 362 -10.74 -13.19 27.03
N ASN A 363 -10.71 -13.51 25.73
CA ASN A 363 -9.76 -14.45 25.16
C ASN A 363 -8.93 -13.81 24.06
N LEU A 364 -7.66 -14.21 23.95
CA LEU A 364 -6.84 -14.01 22.76
C LEU A 364 -6.52 -15.38 22.16
N LEU A 365 -6.83 -15.56 20.88
CA LEU A 365 -6.37 -16.66 20.05
C LEU A 365 -5.07 -16.24 19.37
N PHE A 366 -4.06 -17.11 19.40
CA PHE A 366 -2.79 -16.98 18.70
C PHE A 366 -2.72 -18.03 17.60
N ASP A 367 -2.21 -17.66 16.44
CA ASP A 367 -2.14 -18.53 15.26
C ASP A 367 -0.97 -18.13 14.35
N ASN A 368 -0.74 -18.90 13.29
CA ASN A 368 0.18 -18.57 12.21
C ASN A 368 -0.50 -18.79 10.85
N VAL A 369 0.12 -18.36 9.74
CA VAL A 369 -0.41 -18.59 8.38
C VAL A 369 -0.32 -20.08 8.00
N ASP A 370 0.68 -20.81 8.47
CA ASP A 370 0.84 -22.25 8.22
C ASP A 370 1.46 -23.02 9.40
N ALA A 371 1.94 -24.24 9.13
CA ALA A 371 2.53 -25.16 10.11
C ALA A 371 3.94 -24.77 10.57
N ARG A 372 4.60 -23.80 9.93
CA ARG A 372 6.03 -23.52 10.10
C ARG A 372 6.26 -22.57 11.28
N GLY A 373 6.16 -23.10 12.50
CA GLY A 373 6.45 -22.36 13.73
C GLY A 373 6.21 -23.19 14.99
N GLY A 374 6.43 -22.57 16.15
CA GLY A 374 6.18 -23.16 17.47
C GLY A 374 5.60 -22.14 18.44
N LEU A 375 4.72 -22.59 19.34
CA LEU A 375 4.04 -21.75 20.34
C LEU A 375 4.11 -22.42 21.72
N THR A 376 4.56 -21.67 22.72
CA THR A 376 4.62 -22.05 24.13
C THR A 376 3.80 -21.07 24.96
N LEU A 377 2.82 -21.58 25.68
CA LEU A 377 1.93 -20.81 26.56
C LEU A 377 2.17 -21.25 28.01
N ASP A 378 3.19 -20.69 28.66
CA ASP A 378 3.55 -21.07 30.02
C ASP A 378 2.64 -20.36 31.04
N ALA A 379 1.66 -21.10 31.55
CA ALA A 379 0.74 -20.61 32.58
C ALA A 379 1.39 -20.45 33.98
N ALA A 380 2.58 -20.99 34.23
CA ALA A 380 3.29 -20.81 35.50
C ALA A 380 4.05 -19.48 35.54
N SER A 381 4.77 -19.11 34.47
CA SER A 381 5.38 -17.78 34.33
C SER A 381 4.45 -16.70 33.77
N GLN A 382 3.28 -17.08 33.25
CA GLN A 382 2.32 -16.21 32.55
C GLN A 382 2.91 -15.56 31.27
N THR A 383 3.85 -16.26 30.61
CA THR A 383 4.54 -15.76 29.41
C THR A 383 4.17 -16.55 28.15
N LEU A 384 3.99 -15.82 27.04
CA LEU A 384 3.93 -16.39 25.70
C LEU A 384 5.32 -16.30 25.07
N SER A 385 5.77 -17.39 24.49
CA SER A 385 6.95 -17.43 23.62
C SER A 385 6.71 -18.33 22.41
N GLY A 386 7.43 -18.08 21.32
CA GLY A 386 7.31 -18.88 20.12
C GLY A 386 8.33 -18.53 19.05
N TYR A 387 8.20 -19.18 17.90
CA TYR A 387 8.97 -18.89 16.71
C TYR A 387 8.15 -19.12 15.44
N THR A 388 8.58 -18.52 14.34
CA THR A 388 7.93 -18.61 13.03
C THR A 388 8.98 -18.73 11.92
N ASP A 389 8.77 -19.74 11.08
CA ASP A 389 9.59 -20.14 9.92
C ASP A 389 8.80 -20.00 8.60
N THR A 390 7.54 -19.54 8.71
CA THR A 390 6.65 -19.25 7.60
C THR A 390 7.27 -18.23 6.66
N ARG A 391 7.24 -18.49 5.35
CA ARG A 391 7.89 -17.67 4.33
C ARG A 391 7.33 -17.99 2.94
N SER A 392 7.21 -16.97 2.09
CA SER A 392 6.85 -17.13 0.68
C SER A 392 7.93 -17.90 -0.12
N GLY A 393 7.60 -18.34 -1.32
CA GLY A 393 8.55 -18.99 -2.25
C GLY A 393 9.62 -18.05 -2.84
N LEU A 394 9.58 -16.75 -2.53
CA LEU A 394 10.59 -15.76 -2.91
C LEU A 394 11.28 -15.12 -1.68
N SER A 395 10.95 -15.58 -0.48
CA SER A 395 11.56 -15.13 0.77
C SER A 395 12.89 -15.83 1.06
N ASN A 396 13.77 -15.85 0.06
CA ASN A 396 15.08 -16.48 0.14
C ASN A 396 15.91 -15.89 1.28
N GLY A 397 16.70 -16.73 1.97
CA GLY A 397 17.51 -16.33 3.12
C GLY A 397 16.71 -15.97 4.38
N ALA A 398 15.37 -16.04 4.38
CA ALA A 398 14.56 -15.79 5.58
C ALA A 398 14.88 -16.80 6.70
N THR A 399 15.39 -16.29 7.81
CA THR A 399 15.78 -17.06 9.01
C THR A 399 14.60 -17.33 9.92
N ARG A 400 14.77 -18.18 10.95
CA ARG A 400 13.78 -18.31 12.03
C ARG A 400 13.63 -17.00 12.79
N MET A 401 12.40 -16.50 12.94
CA MET A 401 12.08 -15.38 13.85
C MET A 401 11.49 -15.90 15.17
N TYR A 402 11.86 -15.27 16.26
CA TYR A 402 11.36 -15.50 17.61
C TYR A 402 10.34 -14.44 18.00
N VAL A 403 9.38 -14.82 18.84
CA VAL A 403 8.30 -13.96 19.34
C VAL A 403 8.17 -14.16 20.85
N VAL A 404 8.04 -13.07 21.61
CA VAL A 404 7.67 -13.09 23.03
C VAL A 404 6.54 -12.10 23.31
N ALA A 405 5.62 -12.46 24.20
CA ALA A 405 4.59 -11.54 24.66
C ALA A 405 4.29 -11.66 26.17
N ALA A 406 4.02 -10.50 26.77
CA ALA A 406 3.62 -10.33 28.16
C ALA A 406 2.28 -9.58 28.25
N PHE A 407 1.54 -9.79 29.34
CA PHE A 407 0.16 -9.33 29.51
C PHE A 407 -0.03 -8.63 30.87
N ASP A 408 -0.90 -7.62 30.92
CA ASP A 408 -1.26 -6.90 32.15
C ASP A 408 -2.35 -7.60 32.99
N ARG A 409 -2.92 -8.71 32.50
CA ARG A 409 -3.97 -9.49 33.19
C ARG A 409 -3.54 -10.94 33.40
N PRO A 410 -3.84 -11.53 34.57
CA PRO A 410 -3.55 -12.93 34.84
C PRO A 410 -4.45 -13.84 33.99
N TRP A 411 -3.91 -14.99 33.62
CA TRP A 411 -4.57 -16.00 32.82
C TRP A 411 -5.43 -16.88 33.72
N ARG A 412 -6.70 -17.07 33.36
CA ARG A 412 -7.60 -18.06 33.98
C ARG A 412 -7.35 -19.47 33.45
N SER A 413 -6.95 -19.57 32.17
CA SER A 413 -6.55 -20.82 31.51
C SER A 413 -5.88 -20.53 30.16
N SER A 414 -5.09 -21.47 29.67
CA SER A 414 -4.55 -21.47 28.30
C SER A 414 -4.65 -22.87 27.68
N GLY A 415 -4.45 -22.98 26.37
CA GLY A 415 -4.40 -24.28 25.69
C GLY A 415 -3.99 -24.18 24.22
N THR A 416 -3.43 -25.26 23.69
CA THR A 416 -3.11 -25.42 22.25
C THR A 416 -4.29 -26.05 21.50
N LEU A 417 -4.37 -25.83 20.18
CA LEU A 417 -5.48 -26.28 19.34
C LEU A 417 -4.98 -27.06 18.11
N SER A 418 -5.58 -28.22 17.86
CA SER A 418 -5.18 -29.15 16.78
C SER A 418 -5.64 -28.68 15.39
N THR A 419 -5.04 -27.62 14.87
CA THR A 419 -5.36 -26.96 13.59
C THR A 419 -4.43 -27.34 12.43
N GLY A 420 -3.37 -28.10 12.72
CA GLY A 420 -2.22 -28.27 11.82
C GLY A 420 -1.25 -27.07 11.80
N ARG A 421 -1.41 -26.11 12.73
CA ARG A 421 -0.56 -24.91 12.86
C ARG A 421 -0.16 -24.66 14.32
N ALA A 422 0.71 -23.68 14.54
CA ALA A 422 1.08 -23.19 15.87
C ALA A 422 -0.07 -22.37 16.51
N THR A 423 -1.23 -22.98 16.72
CA THR A 423 -2.44 -22.33 17.26
C THR A 423 -2.64 -22.62 18.74
N GLY A 424 -3.01 -21.59 19.50
CA GLY A 424 -3.39 -21.72 20.91
C GLY A 424 -4.21 -20.52 21.40
N TYR A 425 -4.67 -20.55 22.64
CA TYR A 425 -5.45 -19.46 23.23
C TYR A 425 -5.08 -19.22 24.69
N ILE A 426 -5.30 -17.98 25.14
CA ILE A 426 -5.24 -17.58 26.54
C ILE A 426 -6.60 -16.95 26.90
N LYS A 427 -7.15 -17.35 28.06
CA LYS A 427 -8.28 -16.71 28.73
C LYS A 427 -7.79 -15.83 29.87
N PHE A 428 -8.27 -14.59 29.94
CA PHE A 428 -7.81 -13.60 30.92
C PHE A 428 -8.85 -13.31 32.02
N ASP A 429 -8.37 -12.98 33.21
CA ASP A 429 -9.16 -12.21 34.16
C ASP A 429 -9.05 -10.71 33.85
N ALA A 430 -9.85 -10.26 32.90
CA ALA A 430 -9.80 -8.88 32.40
C ALA A 430 -10.36 -7.82 33.38
N GLY A 431 -10.70 -8.20 34.62
CA GLY A 431 -11.19 -7.27 35.64
C GLY A 431 -12.50 -6.56 35.30
N HIS A 432 -12.77 -5.46 36.01
CA HIS A 432 -13.98 -4.64 35.83
C HIS A 432 -13.96 -3.77 34.57
N ASP A 433 -12.77 -3.31 34.16
CA ASP A 433 -12.55 -2.47 32.97
C ASP A 433 -12.36 -3.29 31.68
N ARG A 434 -12.45 -4.63 31.79
CA ARG A 434 -12.55 -5.60 30.68
C ARG A 434 -11.46 -5.44 29.61
N THR A 435 -10.30 -4.93 29.99
CA THR A 435 -9.21 -4.55 29.09
C THR A 435 -7.97 -5.40 29.33
N VAL A 436 -7.40 -5.94 28.26
CA VAL A 436 -6.13 -6.66 28.24
C VAL A 436 -5.15 -5.89 27.35
N ASN A 437 -4.03 -5.45 27.89
CA ASN A 437 -2.90 -4.91 27.14
C ASN A 437 -1.85 -6.02 26.98
N MET A 438 -1.46 -6.29 25.73
CA MET A 438 -0.38 -7.22 25.38
C MET A 438 0.83 -6.41 24.88
N ARG A 439 2.00 -6.65 25.45
CA ARG A 439 3.28 -6.15 24.94
C ARG A 439 3.98 -7.30 24.22
N ILE A 440 4.30 -7.14 22.95
CA ILE A 440 4.85 -8.20 22.08
C ILE A 440 6.12 -7.69 21.39
N ALA A 441 7.15 -8.54 21.27
CA ALA A 441 8.40 -8.23 20.57
C ALA A 441 8.95 -9.42 19.80
N THR A 442 9.81 -9.13 18.81
CA THR A 442 10.40 -10.10 17.90
C THR A 442 11.94 -10.07 17.93
N SER A 443 12.57 -11.08 17.34
CA SER A 443 14.02 -11.13 17.06
C SER A 443 14.33 -12.17 16.00
N LEU A 444 15.34 -11.95 15.17
CA LEU A 444 15.92 -12.95 14.25
C LEU A 444 17.09 -13.72 14.89
N ILE A 445 17.54 -13.29 16.08
CA ILE A 445 18.65 -13.88 16.83
C ILE A 445 18.14 -14.95 17.82
N SER A 446 17.29 -14.58 18.79
CA SER A 446 16.84 -15.49 19.86
C SER A 446 15.63 -14.99 20.65
N LEU A 447 15.01 -15.89 21.43
CA LEU A 447 14.02 -15.51 22.46
C LEU A 447 14.61 -14.63 23.58
N GLU A 448 15.93 -14.65 23.77
CA GLU A 448 16.61 -13.79 24.73
C GLU A 448 16.68 -12.36 24.20
N GLN A 449 17.16 -12.18 22.96
CA GLN A 449 17.18 -10.91 22.27
C GLN A 449 15.76 -10.35 22.06
N ALA A 450 14.75 -11.18 21.79
CA ALA A 450 13.36 -10.72 21.70
C ALA A 450 12.84 -10.10 23.02
N ARG A 451 13.25 -10.65 24.19
CA ARG A 451 12.94 -10.04 25.51
C ARG A 451 13.74 -8.77 25.77
N HIS A 452 14.96 -8.70 25.25
CA HIS A 452 15.81 -7.52 25.35
C HIS A 452 15.25 -6.36 24.51
N ASN A 453 14.89 -6.61 23.25
CA ASN A 453 14.18 -5.68 22.37
C ASN A 453 12.89 -5.15 23.04
N LEU A 454 12.10 -6.03 23.66
CA LEU A 454 10.91 -5.65 24.43
C LEU A 454 11.24 -4.65 25.55
N ALA A 455 12.30 -4.91 26.32
CA ALA A 455 12.71 -4.08 27.45
C ALA A 455 13.40 -2.76 27.04
N LEU A 456 14.00 -2.70 25.84
CA LEU A 456 14.57 -1.48 25.26
C LEU A 456 13.49 -0.52 24.73
N GLU A 457 12.41 -1.05 24.14
CA GLU A 457 11.45 -0.23 23.38
C GLU A 457 10.13 0.08 24.11
N LEU A 458 9.71 -0.78 25.05
CA LEU A 458 8.45 -0.65 25.79
C LEU A 458 8.68 -0.68 27.30
N ALA A 459 8.47 0.47 27.96
CA ALA A 459 8.57 0.55 29.41
C ALA A 459 7.42 -0.22 30.09
N ALA A 460 7.65 -0.62 31.36
CA ALA A 460 6.63 -1.33 32.14
C ALA A 460 5.34 -0.51 32.29
N ASP A 461 5.45 0.82 32.46
CA ASP A 461 4.36 1.78 32.65
C ASP A 461 3.81 2.39 31.34
N ASP A 462 4.36 2.05 30.17
CA ASP A 462 3.92 2.66 28.91
C ASP A 462 2.46 2.33 28.57
N THR A 463 1.75 3.34 28.06
CA THR A 463 0.38 3.22 27.55
C THR A 463 0.38 3.14 26.03
N LEU A 464 -0.68 2.59 25.44
CA LEU A 464 -0.89 2.60 23.99
C LEU A 464 -0.76 4.02 23.41
N GLU A 465 -1.27 5.01 24.12
CA GLU A 465 -1.21 6.42 23.79
C GLU A 465 0.22 6.97 23.77
N ARG A 466 1.06 6.60 24.75
CA ARG A 466 2.48 7.01 24.81
C ARG A 466 3.30 6.38 23.69
N VAL A 467 3.09 5.10 23.41
CA VAL A 467 3.78 4.39 22.31
C VAL A 467 3.35 4.96 20.96
N ALA A 468 2.04 5.18 20.75
CA ALA A 468 1.51 5.79 19.54
C ALA A 468 2.03 7.23 19.35
N ALA A 469 2.15 8.02 20.42
CA ALA A 469 2.77 9.34 20.36
C ALA A 469 4.23 9.27 19.90
N ARG A 470 5.06 8.39 20.49
CA ARG A 470 6.47 8.21 20.05
C ARG A 470 6.57 7.82 18.57
N ALA A 471 5.72 6.90 18.11
CA ALA A 471 5.66 6.51 16.70
C ALA A 471 5.19 7.68 15.81
N GLN A 472 4.25 8.50 16.29
CA GLN A 472 3.77 9.67 15.57
C GLN A 472 4.84 10.76 15.46
N ASP A 473 5.59 11.00 16.54
CA ASP A 473 6.70 11.96 16.58
C ASP A 473 7.81 11.56 15.59
N ALA A 474 8.11 10.25 15.49
CA ALA A 474 9.04 9.71 14.51
C ALA A 474 8.56 9.90 13.05
N TRP A 475 7.26 9.77 12.78
CA TRP A 475 6.68 10.04 11.47
C TRP A 475 6.67 11.53 11.13
N ASP A 476 6.25 12.38 12.06
CA ASP A 476 6.27 13.84 11.88
C ASP A 476 7.69 14.37 11.63
N ALA A 477 8.71 13.82 12.30
CA ALA A 477 10.10 14.19 12.06
C ALA A 477 10.56 13.93 10.60
N ARG A 478 9.92 13.00 9.87
CA ARG A 478 10.12 12.79 8.43
C ARG A 478 9.22 13.68 7.57
N LEU A 479 7.95 13.81 7.95
CA LEU A 479 6.92 14.44 7.13
C LEU A 479 6.88 15.98 7.25
N ALA A 480 7.34 16.55 8.37
CA ALA A 480 7.39 18.01 8.59
C ALA A 480 8.44 18.75 7.74
N ALA A 481 9.28 18.01 6.99
CA ALA A 481 10.16 18.59 5.97
C ALA A 481 9.42 19.10 4.72
N PHE A 482 8.12 18.82 4.60
CA PHE A 482 7.29 19.15 3.44
C PHE A 482 6.13 20.07 3.84
N ASP A 483 6.27 21.38 3.63
CA ASP A 483 5.13 22.29 3.61
C ASP A 483 4.58 22.42 2.19
N ILE A 484 3.26 22.31 2.04
CA ILE A 484 2.52 22.44 0.78
C ILE A 484 1.32 23.40 0.90
N GLY A 485 1.33 24.29 1.90
CA GLY A 485 0.48 25.48 1.94
C GLY A 485 -1.01 25.23 1.82
N ASP A 486 -1.65 25.84 0.82
CA ASP A 486 -3.09 25.82 0.56
C ASP A 486 -3.58 24.62 -0.26
N ALA A 487 -2.71 23.64 -0.57
CA ALA A 487 -3.08 22.38 -1.22
C ALA A 487 -4.29 21.70 -0.54
N SER A 488 -5.13 21.03 -1.34
CA SER A 488 -6.39 20.44 -0.86
C SER A 488 -6.18 19.29 0.13
N ASP A 489 -7.22 18.95 0.89
CA ASP A 489 -7.21 17.83 1.84
C ASP A 489 -6.81 16.50 1.17
N ASP A 490 -7.28 16.27 -0.06
CA ASP A 490 -6.97 15.10 -0.88
C ASP A 490 -5.54 15.15 -1.45
N GLN A 491 -5.01 16.34 -1.79
CA GLN A 491 -3.61 16.53 -2.20
C GLN A 491 -2.65 16.27 -1.02
N LYS A 492 -2.95 16.81 0.17
CA LYS A 492 -2.22 16.56 1.42
C LYS A 492 -2.25 15.08 1.79
N THR A 493 -3.45 14.48 1.81
CA THR A 493 -3.63 13.03 2.02
C THR A 493 -2.83 12.21 1.01
N THR A 494 -2.81 12.61 -0.27
CA THR A 494 -2.04 11.95 -1.33
C THR A 494 -0.54 12.04 -1.09
N LEU A 495 0.00 13.24 -0.85
CA LEU A 495 1.44 13.43 -0.65
C LEU A 495 1.94 12.72 0.61
N TYR A 496 1.34 13.00 1.77
CA TYR A 496 1.81 12.41 3.03
C TYR A 496 1.64 10.88 3.05
N SER A 497 0.60 10.33 2.40
CA SER A 497 0.48 8.86 2.25
C SER A 497 1.54 8.26 1.32
N SER A 498 1.99 8.98 0.30
CA SER A 498 3.11 8.54 -0.55
C SER A 498 4.46 8.67 0.15
N LEU A 499 4.69 9.74 0.91
CA LEU A 499 5.89 9.92 1.74
C LEU A 499 5.97 8.88 2.87
N TYR A 500 4.82 8.50 3.45
CA TYR A 500 4.72 7.35 4.34
C TYR A 500 5.18 6.06 3.65
N ARG A 501 4.67 5.77 2.44
CA ARG A 501 5.04 4.57 1.67
C ARG A 501 6.50 4.56 1.23
N LEU A 502 7.09 5.73 0.98
CA LEU A 502 8.53 5.90 0.75
C LEU A 502 9.29 5.38 1.98
N TYR A 503 9.17 6.03 3.14
CA TYR A 503 9.91 5.67 4.36
C TYR A 503 9.42 4.39 5.08
N LEU A 504 8.70 3.48 4.41
CA LEU A 504 8.50 2.10 4.89
C LEU A 504 9.66 1.17 4.50
N TYR A 505 10.31 1.41 3.36
CA TYR A 505 11.24 0.46 2.74
C TYR A 505 12.57 1.12 2.35
N PRO A 506 13.73 0.47 2.51
CA PRO A 506 13.93 -0.85 3.11
C PRO A 506 13.58 -0.88 4.60
N ASN A 507 13.32 -2.09 5.12
CA ASN A 507 13.19 -2.36 6.55
C ASN A 507 14.56 -2.55 7.20
N SER A 508 14.72 -2.16 8.46
CA SER A 508 15.85 -2.61 9.28
C SER A 508 15.84 -4.14 9.40
N GLY A 509 17.02 -4.75 9.39
CA GLY A 509 17.23 -6.18 9.65
C GLY A 509 18.20 -6.43 10.80
N HIS A 510 18.40 -5.43 11.67
CA HIS A 510 19.44 -5.38 12.69
C HIS A 510 18.88 -4.97 14.05
N GLU A 511 19.42 -5.55 15.10
CA GLU A 511 18.93 -5.48 16.47
C GLU A 511 20.01 -4.89 17.40
N ASN A 512 19.62 -4.30 18.53
CA ASN A 512 20.56 -3.77 19.51
C ASN A 512 20.82 -4.81 20.62
N ALA A 513 21.98 -5.48 20.58
CA ALA A 513 22.43 -6.39 21.62
C ALA A 513 23.02 -5.66 22.86
N GLY A 514 23.22 -4.34 22.76
CA GLY A 514 23.78 -3.47 23.79
C GLY A 514 22.70 -2.78 24.62
N THR A 515 22.87 -1.49 24.89
CA THR A 515 21.90 -0.66 25.62
C THR A 515 21.42 0.52 24.79
N ALA A 516 20.39 1.24 25.24
CA ALA A 516 19.96 2.48 24.57
C ALA A 516 21.03 3.60 24.62
N ALA A 517 21.90 3.61 25.64
CA ALA A 517 22.96 4.61 25.81
C ALA A 517 24.29 4.21 25.14
N ALA A 518 24.54 2.91 24.99
CA ALA A 518 25.69 2.33 24.32
C ALA A 518 25.21 1.12 23.49
N PRO A 519 24.77 1.36 22.24
CA PRO A 519 24.21 0.30 21.40
C PRO A 519 25.29 -0.59 20.79
N ASP A 520 24.98 -1.88 20.71
CA ASP A 520 25.80 -2.88 20.02
C ASP A 520 24.95 -3.48 18.88
N TRP A 521 25.15 -2.96 17.66
CA TRP A 521 24.32 -3.30 16.51
C TRP A 521 24.77 -4.63 15.90
N ARG A 522 23.87 -5.62 15.91
CA ARG A 522 24.10 -6.96 15.37
C ARG A 522 22.95 -7.36 14.44
N TYR A 523 23.21 -8.27 13.52
CA TYR A 523 22.16 -8.91 12.73
C TYR A 523 22.40 -10.41 12.55
N ALA A 524 21.31 -11.17 12.46
CA ALA A 524 21.36 -12.54 11.95
C ALA A 524 21.48 -12.49 10.42
N SER A 525 22.53 -13.07 9.85
CA SER A 525 22.83 -12.94 8.42
C SER A 525 21.76 -13.60 7.55
N GLN A 526 21.06 -12.76 6.78
CA GLN A 526 20.05 -13.16 5.79
C GLN A 526 20.58 -13.09 4.34
N ALA A 527 21.86 -12.76 4.14
CA ALA A 527 22.51 -12.63 2.83
C ALA A 527 22.75 -14.00 2.15
N SER A 528 21.67 -14.67 1.75
CA SER A 528 21.66 -16.02 1.18
C SER A 528 20.59 -16.16 0.10
N ALA A 529 20.82 -17.03 -0.87
CA ALA A 529 19.85 -17.44 -1.89
C ALA A 529 19.02 -18.67 -1.48
N ALA A 530 19.25 -19.23 -0.28
CA ALA A 530 18.62 -20.48 0.14
C ALA A 530 17.11 -20.33 0.42
N GLU A 531 16.30 -21.20 -0.18
CA GLU A 531 14.84 -21.31 0.04
C GLU A 531 14.49 -21.93 1.41
N ASP A 532 15.45 -22.57 2.08
CA ASP A 532 15.43 -22.83 3.52
C ASP A 532 16.69 -22.29 4.19
N ASN A 533 16.49 -21.44 5.20
CA ASN A 533 17.52 -20.86 6.06
C ASN A 533 17.04 -20.85 7.52
N THR A 534 16.14 -21.76 7.89
CA THR A 534 15.42 -21.77 9.19
C THR A 534 16.06 -22.67 10.26
N ASP A 535 17.35 -22.97 10.11
CA ASP A 535 18.14 -23.71 11.08
C ASP A 535 18.23 -22.98 12.42
N GLY A 536 17.93 -23.71 13.50
CA GLY A 536 17.90 -23.20 14.85
C GLY A 536 17.24 -24.16 15.82
N SER A 537 17.31 -23.82 17.10
CA SER A 537 16.48 -24.42 18.14
C SER A 537 15.11 -23.70 18.22
N ALA A 538 14.25 -24.12 19.15
CA ALA A 538 13.05 -23.36 19.49
C ALA A 538 13.34 -22.02 20.22
N THR A 539 14.61 -21.71 20.52
CA THR A 539 14.99 -20.54 21.34
C THR A 539 16.06 -19.63 20.75
N ARG A 540 16.83 -20.09 19.75
CA ARG A 540 17.96 -19.37 19.13
C ARG A 540 18.26 -19.86 17.71
N SER A 541 18.47 -18.90 16.81
CA SER A 541 18.84 -19.09 15.40
C SER A 541 20.28 -19.58 15.25
N PHE A 542 20.56 -20.38 14.22
CA PHE A 542 21.92 -20.78 13.84
C PHE A 542 22.47 -19.98 12.64
N ALA A 543 21.71 -19.01 12.14
CA ALA A 543 22.22 -18.03 11.18
C ALA A 543 23.44 -17.27 11.76
N PRO A 544 24.51 -17.02 10.98
CA PRO A 544 25.68 -16.32 11.47
C PRO A 544 25.32 -14.91 11.97
N ILE A 545 25.64 -14.62 13.23
CA ILE A 545 25.49 -13.27 13.78
C ILE A 545 26.68 -12.42 13.33
N ARG A 546 26.40 -11.19 12.87
CA ARG A 546 27.37 -10.25 12.31
C ARG A 546 27.15 -8.85 12.87
N ASP A 547 28.17 -8.01 12.70
CA ASP A 547 28.25 -6.68 13.28
C ASP A 547 27.75 -5.62 12.30
N GLY A 548 27.12 -4.55 12.81
CA GLY A 548 26.64 -3.43 12.01
C GLY A 548 25.13 -3.43 11.77
N LYS A 549 24.69 -2.61 10.80
CA LYS A 549 23.28 -2.32 10.52
C LYS A 549 22.89 -2.76 9.12
N VAL A 550 22.35 -3.97 8.95
CA VAL A 550 21.80 -4.43 7.66
C VAL A 550 20.40 -3.86 7.39
N TYR A 551 20.08 -3.64 6.12
CA TYR A 551 18.74 -3.27 5.63
C TYR A 551 18.27 -4.30 4.58
N VAL A 552 16.96 -4.55 4.53
CA VAL A 552 16.32 -5.61 3.72
C VAL A 552 15.00 -5.13 3.11
N ASN A 553 14.31 -5.95 2.31
CA ASN A 553 13.03 -5.59 1.67
C ASN A 553 13.16 -4.42 0.68
N ASN A 554 13.98 -4.60 -0.36
CA ASN A 554 14.17 -3.60 -1.41
C ASN A 554 14.34 -4.24 -2.79
N GLY A 555 13.59 -3.76 -3.77
CA GLY A 555 13.85 -3.96 -5.19
C GLY A 555 14.64 -2.81 -5.75
N PHE A 556 15.91 -3.02 -6.14
CA PHE A 556 16.71 -1.93 -6.70
C PHE A 556 16.23 -1.50 -8.07
N TRP A 557 15.68 -2.44 -8.88
CA TRP A 557 15.06 -2.13 -10.17
C TRP A 557 13.95 -1.08 -10.02
N ASP A 558 13.03 -1.30 -9.09
CA ASP A 558 11.92 -0.41 -8.79
C ASP A 558 12.42 0.93 -8.21
N THR A 559 13.29 0.85 -7.20
CA THR A 559 13.60 1.98 -6.32
C THR A 559 14.66 2.94 -6.86
N PHE A 560 15.58 2.53 -7.75
CA PHE A 560 16.60 3.45 -8.26
C PHE A 560 15.99 4.65 -9.00
N ARG A 561 14.82 4.45 -9.60
CA ARG A 561 14.15 5.39 -10.51
C ARG A 561 13.76 6.70 -9.84
N THR A 562 13.30 6.64 -8.59
CA THR A 562 12.80 7.81 -7.83
C THR A 562 13.06 7.74 -6.33
N THR A 563 12.97 6.55 -5.71
CA THR A 563 13.12 6.35 -4.26
C THR A 563 14.54 6.66 -3.76
N TRP A 564 15.59 6.13 -4.38
CA TRP A 564 16.97 6.47 -3.98
C TRP A 564 17.34 7.95 -4.24
N PRO A 565 16.97 8.55 -5.39
CA PRO A 565 17.06 9.99 -5.59
C PRO A 565 16.31 10.82 -4.53
N ALA A 566 15.14 10.36 -4.07
CA ALA A 566 14.37 11.01 -3.01
C ALA A 566 15.09 10.92 -1.64
N TYR A 567 15.71 9.77 -1.31
CA TYR A 567 16.53 9.68 -0.10
C TYR A 567 17.75 10.60 -0.13
N ALA A 568 18.46 10.66 -1.26
CA ALA A 568 19.59 11.56 -1.42
C ALA A 568 19.18 13.05 -1.33
N LEU A 569 17.95 13.40 -1.73
CA LEU A 569 17.44 14.78 -1.70
C LEU A 569 16.84 15.19 -0.36
N PHE A 570 16.03 14.33 0.28
CA PHE A 570 15.22 14.69 1.45
C PHE A 570 15.81 14.23 2.77
N THR A 571 16.53 13.10 2.79
CA THR A 571 16.99 12.43 4.01
C THR A 571 18.41 11.90 3.85
N LYS A 572 19.34 12.81 3.52
CA LYS A 572 20.72 12.49 3.15
C LYS A 572 21.46 11.54 4.11
N ASP A 573 21.26 11.70 5.41
CA ASP A 573 22.00 10.94 6.43
C ASP A 573 21.40 9.54 6.62
N ASP A 574 20.08 9.39 6.44
CA ASP A 574 19.45 8.08 6.26
C ASP A 574 19.95 7.39 4.99
N ALA A 575 20.00 8.11 3.86
CA ALA A 575 20.44 7.56 2.58
C ALA A 575 21.84 6.92 2.70
N GLY A 576 22.76 7.58 3.40
CA GLY A 576 24.07 7.06 3.72
C GLY A 576 24.05 5.76 4.54
N ALA A 577 23.24 5.73 5.61
CA ALA A 577 23.07 4.54 6.45
C ALA A 577 22.38 3.38 5.70
N LEU A 578 21.45 3.67 4.80
CA LEU A 578 20.81 2.68 3.93
C LEU A 578 21.81 2.05 2.96
N VAL A 579 22.65 2.84 2.29
CA VAL A 579 23.74 2.32 1.44
C VAL A 579 24.67 1.43 2.27
N GLN A 580 25.13 1.91 3.44
CA GLN A 580 26.02 1.14 4.31
C GLN A 580 25.42 -0.22 4.70
N GLY A 581 24.11 -0.31 4.96
CA GLY A 581 23.48 -1.58 5.29
C GLY A 581 23.35 -2.58 4.14
N PHE A 582 23.33 -2.12 2.89
CA PHE A 582 23.50 -3.01 1.73
C PHE A 582 24.98 -3.38 1.51
N LEU A 583 25.95 -2.57 1.96
CA LEU A 583 27.35 -2.99 2.05
C LEU A 583 27.55 -4.06 3.13
N GLU A 584 26.80 -4.05 4.24
CA GLU A 584 26.82 -5.18 5.19
C GLU A 584 26.32 -6.49 4.55
N GLN A 585 25.31 -6.42 3.68
CA GLN A 585 24.85 -7.57 2.88
C GLN A 585 25.95 -8.04 1.90
N TYR A 586 26.66 -7.11 1.26
CA TYR A 586 27.83 -7.42 0.41
C TYR A 586 28.96 -8.10 1.19
N ARG A 587 29.31 -7.62 2.39
CA ARG A 587 30.29 -8.24 3.29
C ARG A 587 29.86 -9.62 3.81
N ALA A 588 28.55 -9.88 3.89
CA ALA A 588 27.98 -11.11 4.42
C ALA A 588 27.87 -12.23 3.37
N GLY A 589 27.37 -11.93 2.17
CA GLY A 589 27.11 -12.91 1.10
C GLY A 589 27.88 -12.68 -0.21
N GLY A 590 28.74 -11.66 -0.26
CA GLY A 590 29.59 -11.33 -1.42
C GLY A 590 28.91 -10.54 -2.53
N TRP A 591 27.61 -10.23 -2.42
CA TRP A 591 26.84 -9.50 -3.42
C TRP A 591 25.84 -8.55 -2.75
N VAL A 592 25.53 -7.43 -3.42
CA VAL A 592 24.32 -6.64 -3.11
C VAL A 592 23.14 -7.31 -3.81
N ALA A 593 22.01 -7.46 -3.12
CA ALA A 593 20.82 -8.05 -3.70
C ALA A 593 20.23 -7.15 -4.80
N ARG A 594 19.80 -7.76 -5.92
CA ARG A 594 18.96 -7.07 -6.92
C ARG A 594 17.56 -6.81 -6.36
N TRP A 595 17.00 -7.85 -5.75
CA TRP A 595 15.79 -7.83 -4.95
C TRP A 595 16.08 -8.56 -3.63
N SER A 596 15.80 -7.90 -2.51
CA SER A 596 15.97 -8.42 -1.14
C SER A 596 14.60 -8.66 -0.51
N SER A 597 14.35 -9.84 0.06
CA SER A 597 13.12 -10.09 0.87
C SER A 597 13.20 -11.30 1.83
N PRO A 598 14.25 -11.49 2.66
CA PRO A 598 15.32 -10.53 2.95
C PRO A 598 16.67 -10.86 2.27
N GLY A 599 16.90 -12.12 1.91
CA GLY A 599 18.05 -12.56 1.14
C GLY A 599 17.86 -12.38 -0.36
N TYR A 600 18.68 -13.07 -1.14
CA TYR A 600 18.78 -12.89 -2.60
C TYR A 600 17.58 -13.55 -3.31
N ALA A 601 16.61 -12.72 -3.70
CA ALA A 601 15.48 -13.15 -4.52
C ALA A 601 15.76 -12.92 -6.01
N ASP A 602 15.41 -13.91 -6.84
CA ASP A 602 15.53 -13.81 -8.29
C ASP A 602 14.27 -13.17 -8.89
N LEU A 603 14.12 -11.86 -8.67
CA LEU A 603 13.09 -11.03 -9.26
C LEU A 603 13.71 -9.90 -10.08
N MET A 604 13.04 -9.51 -11.16
CA MET A 604 13.41 -8.40 -12.07
C MET A 604 14.82 -8.51 -12.67
N VAL A 605 15.29 -7.42 -13.28
CA VAL A 605 16.52 -7.34 -14.08
C VAL A 605 17.42 -6.19 -13.63
N GLY A 606 18.65 -6.15 -14.16
CA GLY A 606 19.64 -5.12 -13.81
C GLY A 606 20.29 -5.32 -12.44
N THR A 607 21.27 -4.48 -12.12
CA THR A 607 21.95 -4.44 -10.81
C THR A 607 21.88 -3.05 -10.23
N SER A 608 20.67 -2.49 -10.14
CA SER A 608 20.47 -1.03 -9.98
C SER A 608 20.85 -0.41 -8.63
N SER A 609 21.48 -1.20 -7.75
CA SER A 609 22.38 -0.70 -6.70
C SER A 609 23.55 0.10 -7.27
N ASP A 610 24.10 -0.30 -8.43
CA ASP A 610 25.31 0.27 -9.01
C ASP A 610 25.10 1.76 -9.33
N VAL A 611 23.99 2.10 -10.01
CA VAL A 611 23.62 3.49 -10.30
C VAL A 611 23.10 4.24 -9.07
N ALA A 612 22.36 3.58 -8.16
CA ALA A 612 21.81 4.24 -6.96
C ALA A 612 22.91 4.69 -5.97
N PHE A 613 23.93 3.86 -5.74
CA PHE A 613 25.03 4.19 -4.82
C PHE A 613 25.99 5.22 -5.45
N ALA A 614 26.20 5.14 -6.77
CA ALA A 614 26.95 6.16 -7.50
C ALA A 614 26.25 7.53 -7.45
N ASP A 615 24.94 7.58 -7.71
CA ASP A 615 24.13 8.82 -7.64
C ASP A 615 24.18 9.46 -6.24
N ALA A 616 23.98 8.66 -5.19
CA ALA A 616 24.11 9.13 -3.81
C ALA A 616 25.52 9.70 -3.54
N TRP A 617 26.59 8.96 -3.82
CA TRP A 617 27.95 9.43 -3.55
C TRP A 617 28.33 10.69 -4.34
N LEU A 618 27.92 10.78 -5.60
CA LEU A 618 28.18 11.93 -6.48
C LEU A 618 27.40 13.18 -6.04
N LYS A 619 26.23 13.01 -5.41
CA LYS A 619 25.46 14.07 -4.73
C LYS A 619 26.05 14.48 -3.36
N GLY A 620 27.14 13.85 -2.92
CA GLY A 620 27.82 14.17 -1.66
C GLY A 620 27.27 13.44 -0.44
N ILE A 621 26.47 12.39 -0.63
CA ILE A 621 26.04 11.51 0.47
C ILE A 621 27.27 10.74 1.00
N GLY A 622 27.45 10.76 2.31
CA GLY A 622 28.49 10.02 3.04
C GLY A 622 27.91 8.93 3.94
N GLY A 623 28.67 8.51 4.95
CA GLY A 623 28.22 7.49 5.92
C GLY A 623 28.46 6.03 5.51
N PHE A 624 29.00 5.81 4.32
CA PHE A 624 29.44 4.51 3.79
C PHE A 624 30.81 4.62 3.12
N ASP A 625 31.46 3.49 2.86
CA ASP A 625 32.72 3.42 2.12
C ASP A 625 32.46 3.43 0.59
N PRO A 626 32.92 4.45 -0.15
CA PRO A 626 32.72 4.53 -1.59
C PRO A 626 33.64 3.60 -2.40
N GLU A 627 34.80 3.20 -1.89
CA GLU A 627 35.64 2.21 -2.56
C GLU A 627 35.03 0.80 -2.43
N GLU A 628 34.41 0.48 -1.29
CA GLU A 628 33.65 -0.76 -1.13
C GLU A 628 32.36 -0.78 -1.97
N ALA A 629 31.59 0.31 -1.98
CA ALA A 629 30.41 0.44 -2.85
C ALA A 629 30.78 0.31 -4.34
N TYR A 630 31.91 0.90 -4.74
CA TYR A 630 32.45 0.70 -6.08
C TYR A 630 32.90 -0.74 -6.34
N ALA A 631 33.56 -1.40 -5.38
CA ALA A 631 33.98 -2.79 -5.51
C ALA A 631 32.78 -3.75 -5.68
N ALA A 632 31.68 -3.49 -4.97
CA ALA A 632 30.43 -4.23 -5.13
C ALA A 632 29.82 -4.05 -6.53
N ALA A 633 29.78 -2.82 -7.04
CA ALA A 633 29.28 -2.52 -8.39
C ALA A 633 30.20 -3.06 -9.50
N LEU A 634 31.52 -2.98 -9.32
CA LEU A 634 32.52 -3.59 -10.20
C LEU A 634 32.32 -5.11 -10.27
N ARG A 635 32.07 -5.78 -9.13
CA ARG A 635 31.74 -7.22 -9.09
C ARG A 635 30.45 -7.52 -9.85
N ASN A 636 29.37 -6.76 -9.61
CA ASN A 636 28.11 -6.85 -10.34
C ASN A 636 28.27 -6.73 -11.86
N ALA A 637 29.28 -6.00 -12.34
CA ALA A 637 29.51 -5.68 -13.75
C ALA A 637 30.61 -6.51 -14.45
N THR A 638 31.38 -7.35 -13.72
CA THR A 638 32.55 -8.09 -14.25
C THR A 638 32.67 -9.54 -13.81
N VAL A 639 32.02 -9.97 -12.74
CA VAL A 639 32.10 -11.36 -12.24
C VAL A 639 30.84 -12.13 -12.64
N VAL A 640 31.02 -13.25 -13.34
CA VAL A 640 29.92 -14.17 -13.66
C VAL A 640 29.27 -14.65 -12.34
N PRO A 641 27.96 -14.45 -12.13
CA PRO A 641 27.33 -14.84 -10.87
C PRO A 641 27.28 -16.36 -10.72
N PRO A 642 27.39 -16.88 -9.48
CA PRO A 642 27.38 -18.33 -9.22
C PRO A 642 26.03 -18.99 -9.50
N ASP A 643 24.94 -18.21 -9.42
CA ASP A 643 23.57 -18.65 -9.63
C ASP A 643 22.68 -17.46 -10.07
N ARG A 644 21.38 -17.73 -10.28
CA ARG A 644 20.41 -16.77 -10.84
C ARG A 644 20.09 -15.56 -9.96
N HIS A 645 20.28 -15.62 -8.64
CA HIS A 645 19.73 -14.64 -7.69
C HIS A 645 20.57 -13.36 -7.56
N VAL A 646 21.82 -13.35 -8.03
CA VAL A 646 22.80 -12.25 -7.86
C VAL A 646 23.48 -11.89 -9.18
N GLY A 647 24.15 -10.73 -9.24
CA GLY A 647 24.86 -10.25 -10.45
C GLY A 647 23.95 -10.11 -11.68
N ARG A 648 24.54 -10.03 -12.88
CA ARG A 648 23.78 -9.89 -14.14
C ARG A 648 23.68 -11.23 -14.88
N LYS A 649 22.47 -11.64 -15.28
CA LYS A 649 22.24 -12.87 -16.04
C LYS A 649 22.90 -12.80 -17.43
N GLY A 650 23.45 -13.92 -17.90
CA GLY A 650 24.11 -14.02 -19.22
C GLY A 650 25.48 -13.34 -19.34
N MET A 651 26.09 -12.91 -18.23
CA MET A 651 27.38 -12.20 -18.24
C MET A 651 28.52 -13.00 -18.88
N ASP A 652 28.48 -14.34 -18.81
CA ASP A 652 29.51 -15.22 -19.40
C ASP A 652 29.65 -15.03 -20.93
N ARG A 653 28.62 -14.50 -21.61
CA ARG A 653 28.66 -14.14 -23.04
C ARG A 653 28.45 -12.66 -23.32
N SER A 654 27.60 -11.96 -22.56
CA SER A 654 27.21 -10.59 -22.90
C SER A 654 28.38 -9.61 -22.88
N THR A 655 29.35 -9.79 -21.97
CA THR A 655 30.58 -9.00 -21.89
C THR A 655 31.43 -9.05 -23.17
N PHE A 656 31.33 -10.14 -23.95
CA PHE A 656 32.03 -10.30 -25.24
C PHE A 656 31.18 -9.92 -26.45
N ARG A 657 29.84 -9.96 -26.33
CA ARG A 657 28.88 -9.62 -27.39
C ARG A 657 28.48 -8.15 -27.41
N GLY A 658 28.59 -7.44 -26.27
CA GLY A 658 28.05 -6.10 -26.03
C GLY A 658 26.60 -6.07 -25.56
N TYR A 659 25.88 -7.20 -25.64
CA TYR A 659 24.48 -7.38 -25.25
C TYR A 659 24.23 -8.81 -24.75
N ALA A 660 23.25 -8.99 -23.87
CA ALA A 660 22.69 -10.30 -23.57
C ALA A 660 21.67 -10.68 -24.66
N SER A 661 21.82 -11.88 -25.23
CA SER A 661 21.04 -12.33 -26.38
C SER A 661 19.68 -12.93 -25.97
N ALA A 662 18.75 -13.05 -26.92
CA ALA A 662 17.35 -13.42 -26.70
C ALA A 662 17.11 -14.88 -26.23
N ASP A 663 18.17 -15.69 -26.13
CA ASP A 663 18.19 -16.97 -25.41
C ASP A 663 18.31 -16.80 -23.88
N VAL A 664 18.79 -15.62 -23.42
CA VAL A 664 18.62 -15.14 -22.05
C VAL A 664 17.23 -14.53 -21.94
N HIS A 665 16.42 -15.05 -21.01
CA HIS A 665 15.10 -14.50 -20.68
C HIS A 665 15.23 -13.00 -20.32
N GLU A 666 14.49 -12.14 -21.04
CA GLU A 666 14.52 -10.68 -20.91
C GLU A 666 15.92 -10.07 -21.19
N GLY A 667 16.75 -10.73 -22.01
CA GLY A 667 18.13 -10.34 -22.30
C GLY A 667 18.30 -8.92 -22.87
N MET A 668 17.29 -8.42 -23.58
CA MET A 668 17.23 -7.04 -24.05
C MET A 668 17.15 -6.07 -22.85
N SER A 669 16.17 -6.26 -21.95
CA SER A 669 16.05 -5.46 -20.71
C SER A 669 17.28 -5.58 -19.80
N TRP A 670 17.89 -6.77 -19.67
CA TRP A 670 19.18 -6.95 -18.97
C TRP A 670 20.31 -6.08 -19.53
N THR A 671 20.31 -5.84 -20.84
CA THR A 671 21.33 -5.02 -21.50
C THR A 671 21.04 -3.53 -21.31
N MET A 672 19.78 -3.10 -21.44
CA MET A 672 19.39 -1.69 -21.26
C MET A 672 19.65 -1.21 -19.83
N GLU A 673 19.21 -1.98 -18.83
CA GLU A 673 19.47 -1.71 -17.41
C GLU A 673 20.96 -1.89 -17.08
N GLY A 674 21.67 -2.80 -17.76
CA GLY A 674 23.11 -2.96 -17.65
C GLY A 674 23.90 -1.73 -18.10
N ALA A 675 23.49 -1.09 -19.21
CA ALA A 675 24.13 0.11 -19.73
C ALA A 675 23.96 1.33 -18.80
N LEU A 676 22.76 1.51 -18.23
CA LEU A 676 22.52 2.56 -17.22
C LEU A 676 23.34 2.33 -15.94
N ASN A 677 23.51 1.08 -15.52
CA ASN A 677 24.35 0.76 -14.37
C ASN A 677 25.84 0.96 -14.66
N ASP A 678 26.30 0.65 -15.88
CA ASP A 678 27.67 0.93 -16.30
C ASP A 678 27.95 2.44 -16.42
N PHE A 679 26.95 3.28 -16.72
CA PHE A 679 27.06 4.74 -16.59
C PHE A 679 27.31 5.17 -15.13
N GLY A 680 26.58 4.59 -14.18
CA GLY A 680 26.80 4.82 -12.74
C GLY A 680 28.22 4.47 -12.31
N ILE A 681 28.67 3.26 -12.66
CA ILE A 681 30.03 2.76 -12.38
C ILE A 681 31.10 3.67 -13.01
N ALA A 682 30.91 4.10 -14.27
CA ALA A 682 31.86 4.97 -14.96
C ALA A 682 32.04 6.33 -14.25
N ASN A 683 30.93 6.93 -13.81
CA ASN A 683 30.97 8.22 -13.11
C ASN A 683 31.58 8.09 -11.71
N MET A 684 31.30 6.98 -11.01
CA MET A 684 31.90 6.67 -9.71
C MET A 684 33.41 6.41 -9.84
N ALA A 685 33.84 5.62 -10.82
CA ALA A 685 35.24 5.39 -11.15
C ALA A 685 35.97 6.70 -11.46
N GLU A 686 35.38 7.61 -12.25
CA GLU A 686 36.00 8.89 -12.58
C GLU A 686 36.16 9.80 -11.34
N ALA A 687 35.19 9.81 -10.43
CA ALA A 687 35.27 10.57 -9.19
C ALA A 687 36.28 9.95 -8.20
N LEU A 688 36.42 8.62 -8.16
CA LEU A 688 37.49 7.94 -7.42
C LEU A 688 38.87 8.23 -8.05
N ALA A 689 39.01 8.20 -9.37
CA ALA A 689 40.25 8.55 -10.08
C ALA A 689 40.73 9.97 -9.74
N LYS A 690 39.82 10.92 -9.54
CA LYS A 690 40.16 12.29 -9.10
C LYS A 690 40.68 12.31 -7.66
N ARG A 691 40.08 11.54 -6.75
CA ARG A 691 40.40 11.50 -5.31
C ARG A 691 41.58 10.58 -4.94
N ALA A 692 41.92 9.59 -5.75
CA ALA A 692 42.91 8.55 -5.43
C ALA A 692 44.30 9.11 -5.08
N ASP A 693 44.90 8.63 -3.99
CA ASP A 693 46.20 9.09 -3.49
C ASP A 693 47.39 8.57 -4.31
N THR A 694 47.28 7.39 -4.93
CA THR A 694 48.39 6.76 -5.66
C THR A 694 48.21 6.87 -7.19
N PRO A 695 49.31 6.98 -7.97
CA PRO A 695 49.24 6.96 -9.43
C PRO A 695 48.59 5.68 -9.98
N ALA A 696 48.88 4.52 -9.38
CA ALA A 696 48.32 3.24 -9.81
C ALA A 696 46.80 3.14 -9.59
N ALA A 697 46.29 3.62 -8.45
CA ALA A 697 44.85 3.68 -8.22
C ALA A 697 44.18 4.68 -9.18
N ARG A 698 44.78 5.86 -9.38
CA ARG A 698 44.32 6.88 -10.35
C ARG A 698 44.22 6.32 -11.77
N GLU A 699 45.24 5.59 -12.22
CA GLU A 699 45.30 4.93 -13.53
C GLU A 699 44.26 3.81 -13.66
N ARG A 700 44.12 2.95 -12.65
CA ARG A 700 43.11 1.89 -12.61
C ARG A 700 41.71 2.48 -12.76
N TYR A 701 41.33 3.39 -11.86
CA TYR A 701 40.00 4.00 -11.87
C TYR A 701 39.71 4.80 -13.15
N ALA A 702 40.70 5.49 -13.72
CA ALA A 702 40.51 6.21 -14.99
C ALA A 702 40.30 5.24 -16.18
N THR A 703 41.00 4.11 -16.20
CA THR A 703 40.85 3.06 -17.22
C THR A 703 39.50 2.36 -17.11
N GLU A 704 39.10 2.01 -15.88
CA GLU A 704 37.78 1.43 -15.58
C GLU A 704 36.66 2.42 -15.97
N ALA A 705 36.78 3.70 -15.64
CA ALA A 705 35.83 4.74 -16.04
C ALA A 705 35.63 4.83 -17.56
N ALA A 706 36.72 4.75 -18.34
CA ALA A 706 36.65 4.74 -19.80
C ALA A 706 35.97 3.48 -20.34
N TYR A 707 36.29 2.31 -19.79
CA TYR A 707 35.69 1.02 -20.18
C TYR A 707 34.18 0.98 -19.89
N PHE A 708 33.76 1.37 -18.69
CA PHE A 708 32.34 1.39 -18.34
C PHE A 708 31.57 2.49 -19.06
N ARG A 709 32.19 3.63 -19.38
CA ARG A 709 31.55 4.66 -20.21
C ARG A 709 31.35 4.23 -21.66
N HIS A 710 32.22 3.39 -22.20
CA HIS A 710 31.97 2.74 -23.49
C HIS A 710 30.81 1.73 -23.40
N ARG A 711 30.77 0.89 -22.35
CA ARG A 711 29.66 -0.03 -22.10
C ARG A 711 28.31 0.66 -21.88
N ALA A 712 28.30 1.83 -21.25
CA ALA A 712 27.10 2.66 -21.10
C ALA A 712 26.45 3.06 -22.43
N GLY A 713 27.19 3.01 -23.56
CA GLY A 713 26.65 3.24 -24.91
C GLY A 713 26.08 2.00 -25.60
N THR A 714 26.21 0.78 -25.06
CA THR A 714 25.82 -0.44 -25.81
C THR A 714 24.30 -0.64 -25.93
N TYR A 715 23.48 0.14 -25.21
CA TYR A 715 22.03 0.19 -25.42
C TYR A 715 21.68 0.46 -26.90
N ALA A 716 22.47 1.30 -27.58
CA ALA A 716 22.32 1.60 -29.01
C ALA A 716 22.48 0.38 -29.92
N THR A 717 23.14 -0.70 -29.46
CA THR A 717 23.26 -1.95 -30.23
C THR A 717 21.94 -2.72 -30.33
N LEU A 718 20.96 -2.45 -29.46
CA LEU A 718 19.65 -3.09 -29.46
C LEU A 718 18.56 -2.28 -30.19
N PHE A 719 18.90 -1.09 -30.70
CA PHE A 719 17.99 -0.29 -31.51
C PHE A 719 17.94 -0.82 -32.95
N ASP A 720 16.76 -1.26 -33.39
CA ASP A 720 16.52 -1.61 -34.78
C ASP A 720 15.93 -0.41 -35.54
N PRO A 721 16.72 0.28 -36.40
CA PRO A 721 16.22 1.41 -37.17
C PRO A 721 15.19 1.02 -38.23
N ALA A 722 15.07 -0.27 -38.59
CA ALA A 722 14.05 -0.74 -39.52
C ALA A 722 12.68 -0.92 -38.83
N ALA A 723 12.66 -1.29 -37.54
CA ALA A 723 11.46 -1.32 -36.71
C ALA A 723 11.16 0.03 -36.04
N GLY A 724 12.18 0.86 -35.78
CA GLY A 724 12.08 2.11 -35.04
C GLY A 724 11.94 1.93 -33.52
N PHE A 725 12.43 0.82 -32.98
CA PHE A 725 12.31 0.43 -31.56
C PHE A 725 13.53 -0.38 -31.09
N PHE A 726 13.70 -0.52 -29.78
CA PHE A 726 14.63 -1.48 -29.19
C PHE A 726 14.02 -2.89 -29.25
N GLN A 727 14.78 -3.89 -29.72
CA GLN A 727 14.36 -5.29 -29.72
C GLN A 727 15.54 -6.25 -29.46
N GLY A 728 15.23 -7.48 -29.05
CA GLY A 728 16.25 -8.48 -28.74
C GLY A 728 17.08 -8.92 -29.95
N ARG A 729 18.32 -9.37 -29.69
CA ARG A 729 19.20 -9.97 -30.69
C ARG A 729 19.52 -11.41 -30.35
N THR A 730 19.57 -12.28 -31.35
CA THR A 730 20.03 -13.67 -31.20
C THR A 730 21.55 -13.73 -30.99
N ALA A 731 22.05 -14.88 -30.50
CA ALA A 731 23.47 -15.08 -30.16
C ALA A 731 24.47 -14.89 -31.33
N ASP A 732 23.98 -14.84 -32.57
CA ASP A 732 24.70 -14.59 -33.82
C ASP A 732 24.52 -13.15 -34.37
N GLY A 733 23.89 -12.25 -33.60
CA GLY A 733 23.77 -10.83 -33.92
C GLY A 733 22.58 -10.40 -34.77
N ARG A 734 21.73 -11.34 -35.22
CA ARG A 734 20.48 -10.99 -35.92
C ARG A 734 19.42 -10.47 -34.94
N TRP A 735 18.46 -9.69 -35.44
CA TRP A 735 17.25 -9.33 -34.68
C TRP A 735 16.38 -10.56 -34.40
N ARG A 736 15.68 -10.57 -33.24
CA ARG A 736 14.75 -11.64 -32.88
C ARG A 736 13.55 -11.68 -33.84
N LEU A 737 13.04 -10.51 -34.23
CA LEU A 737 11.98 -10.37 -35.23
C LEU A 737 12.51 -9.54 -36.42
N ALA A 738 12.07 -9.87 -37.63
CA ALA A 738 12.25 -8.96 -38.76
C ALA A 738 11.29 -7.77 -38.58
N ALA A 739 11.70 -6.56 -38.96
CA ALA A 739 10.93 -5.34 -38.73
C ALA A 739 9.47 -5.38 -39.26
N LYS A 740 9.22 -6.12 -40.35
CA LYS A 740 7.86 -6.34 -40.91
C LYS A 740 6.94 -7.21 -40.04
N ASP A 741 7.52 -7.97 -39.12
CA ASP A 741 6.85 -8.95 -38.23
C ASP A 741 6.91 -8.47 -36.76
N TYR A 742 7.38 -7.25 -36.51
CA TYR A 742 7.54 -6.66 -35.19
C TYR A 742 6.32 -5.80 -34.83
N ASP A 743 5.70 -6.08 -33.68
CA ASP A 743 4.62 -5.26 -33.10
C ASP A 743 5.08 -4.72 -31.73
N PRO A 744 5.21 -3.38 -31.56
CA PRO A 744 5.68 -2.78 -30.30
C PRO A 744 4.72 -2.97 -29.12
N ARG A 745 3.49 -3.46 -29.34
CA ARG A 745 2.50 -3.72 -28.29
C ARG A 745 2.65 -5.11 -27.67
N VAL A 746 3.42 -6.02 -28.27
CA VAL A 746 3.62 -7.38 -27.73
C VAL A 746 4.47 -7.31 -26.47
N TRP A 747 3.87 -7.67 -25.34
CA TRP A 747 4.52 -7.72 -24.04
C TRP A 747 5.47 -8.93 -23.91
N GLY A 748 6.51 -8.80 -23.08
CA GLY A 748 7.39 -9.89 -22.69
C GLY A 748 8.49 -10.24 -23.72
N HIS A 749 8.96 -11.49 -23.66
CA HIS A 749 10.11 -12.03 -24.42
C HIS A 749 11.44 -11.30 -24.19
N ASP A 750 11.58 -10.13 -24.82
CA ASP A 750 12.71 -9.21 -24.72
C ASP A 750 12.57 -8.28 -23.52
N TYR A 751 11.32 -7.92 -23.19
CA TYR A 751 10.95 -6.87 -22.24
C TYR A 751 10.52 -7.45 -20.89
N THR A 752 11.11 -6.97 -19.80
CA THR A 752 10.59 -7.15 -18.43
C THR A 752 9.35 -6.27 -18.22
N GLU A 753 8.24 -6.86 -17.72
CA GLU A 753 6.99 -6.17 -17.33
C GLU A 753 6.47 -5.11 -18.31
N SER A 754 6.72 -5.28 -19.62
CA SER A 754 6.40 -4.24 -20.59
C SER A 754 6.46 -4.73 -22.05
N ASN A 755 6.41 -3.78 -22.98
CA ASN A 755 6.49 -3.94 -24.43
C ASN A 755 7.48 -2.92 -25.06
N GLY A 756 7.53 -2.87 -26.39
CA GLY A 756 8.44 -1.98 -27.14
C GLY A 756 8.15 -0.48 -26.99
N TRP A 757 6.91 -0.09 -26.70
CA TRP A 757 6.52 1.32 -26.56
C TRP A 757 7.12 1.98 -25.31
N THR A 758 7.08 1.32 -24.16
CA THR A 758 7.70 1.84 -22.93
C THR A 758 9.23 1.79 -23.02
N PHE A 759 9.79 0.72 -23.59
CA PHE A 759 11.23 0.57 -23.77
C PHE A 759 11.84 1.53 -24.80
N ALA A 760 11.03 2.19 -25.64
CA ALA A 760 11.47 3.20 -26.61
C ALA A 760 12.26 4.38 -26.00
N PHE A 761 12.13 4.62 -24.69
CA PHE A 761 12.69 5.79 -24.01
C PHE A 761 13.65 5.46 -22.85
N THR A 762 14.00 4.19 -22.63
CA THR A 762 14.65 3.75 -21.39
C THR A 762 16.15 4.12 -21.24
N ALA A 763 16.75 4.82 -22.20
CA ALA A 763 18.16 5.24 -22.19
C ALA A 763 18.36 6.60 -21.50
N ALA A 764 17.83 6.76 -20.28
CA ALA A 764 17.71 8.05 -19.59
C ALA A 764 19.05 8.76 -19.27
N HIS A 765 20.17 8.02 -19.29
CA HIS A 765 21.52 8.58 -19.10
C HIS A 765 22.12 9.23 -20.36
N ASP A 766 21.54 9.02 -21.54
CA ASP A 766 22.05 9.50 -22.82
C ASP A 766 20.92 9.96 -23.76
N GLY A 767 20.25 11.05 -23.38
CA GLY A 767 19.14 11.63 -24.15
C GLY A 767 19.54 12.14 -25.54
N GLU A 768 20.80 12.53 -25.76
CA GLU A 768 21.27 12.96 -27.09
C GLU A 768 21.60 11.76 -27.99
N GLY A 769 22.19 10.68 -27.47
CA GLY A 769 22.35 9.43 -28.21
C GLY A 769 21.00 8.80 -28.56
N LEU A 770 20.05 8.80 -27.62
CA LEU A 770 18.67 8.37 -27.86
C LEU A 770 17.99 9.22 -28.95
N ALA A 771 18.14 10.55 -28.90
CA ALA A 771 17.66 11.42 -29.96
C ALA A 771 18.34 11.12 -31.31
N GLY A 772 19.64 10.82 -31.30
CA GLY A 772 20.41 10.41 -32.48
C GLY A 772 19.87 9.14 -33.14
N LEU A 773 19.53 8.11 -32.36
CA LEU A 773 18.92 6.87 -32.85
C LEU A 773 17.61 7.10 -33.59
N TYR A 774 16.79 8.03 -33.12
CA TYR A 774 15.54 8.42 -33.77
C TYR A 774 15.69 9.38 -34.96
N GLY A 775 16.91 9.86 -35.27
CA GLY A 775 17.15 10.82 -36.36
C GLY A 775 17.08 12.29 -35.93
N GLY A 776 17.17 12.58 -34.63
CA GLY A 776 17.23 13.91 -34.04
C GLY A 776 16.08 14.20 -33.06
N ARG A 777 16.24 15.26 -32.26
CA ARG A 777 15.28 15.64 -31.19
C ARG A 777 13.84 15.80 -31.67
N ALA A 778 13.63 16.31 -32.89
CA ALA A 778 12.29 16.45 -33.48
C ALA A 778 11.60 15.09 -33.72
N GLN A 779 12.35 14.07 -34.09
CA GLN A 779 11.82 12.73 -34.35
C GLN A 779 11.59 11.95 -33.06
N LEU A 780 12.43 12.17 -32.04
CA LEU A 780 12.17 11.70 -30.67
C LEU A 780 10.90 12.35 -30.07
N ALA A 781 10.67 13.65 -30.31
CA ALA A 781 9.42 14.31 -29.93
C ALA A 781 8.20 13.68 -30.64
N ALA A 782 8.26 13.51 -31.96
CA ALA A 782 7.19 12.83 -32.71
C ALA A 782 6.96 11.36 -32.26
N LYS A 783 7.99 10.67 -31.76
CA LYS A 783 7.87 9.33 -31.16
C LYS A 783 7.15 9.37 -29.81
N LEU A 784 7.36 10.41 -29.00
CA LEU A 784 6.63 10.66 -27.75
C LEU A 784 5.16 11.04 -28.03
N ASP A 785 4.90 11.91 -29.02
CA ASP A 785 3.54 12.26 -29.44
C ASP A 785 2.79 10.99 -29.90
N ALA A 786 3.42 10.13 -30.69
CA ALA A 786 2.87 8.85 -31.12
C ALA A 786 2.63 7.88 -29.96
N PHE A 787 3.50 7.88 -28.93
CA PHE A 787 3.28 7.10 -27.71
C PHE A 787 2.04 7.56 -26.95
N PHE A 788 1.89 8.87 -26.68
CA PHE A 788 0.74 9.42 -25.97
C PHE A 788 -0.58 9.36 -26.76
N ALA A 789 -0.50 9.32 -28.10
CA ALA A 789 -1.66 9.15 -28.98
C ALA A 789 -2.06 7.68 -29.21
N THR A 790 -1.19 6.71 -28.87
CA THR A 790 -1.50 5.28 -29.01
C THR A 790 -2.34 4.80 -27.82
N PRO A 791 -3.54 4.24 -28.02
CA PRO A 791 -4.30 3.62 -26.93
C PRO A 791 -3.56 2.39 -26.40
N GLU A 792 -3.51 2.22 -25.07
CA GLU A 792 -3.13 0.94 -24.47
C GLU A 792 -4.26 -0.08 -24.68
N THR A 793 -3.87 -1.34 -24.92
CA THR A 793 -4.77 -2.45 -25.31
C THR A 793 -4.58 -3.71 -24.47
N ALA A 794 -3.72 -3.65 -23.45
CA ALA A 794 -3.48 -4.71 -22.46
C ALA A 794 -4.52 -4.71 -21.31
#